data_AF-A0A371RF40-F1
#
_entry.id   AF-A0A371RF40-F1
#
_cell.length_a   1.000
_cell.length_b   1.000
_cell.length_c   1.000
_cell.angle_alpha   90.00
_cell.angle_beta   90.00
_cell.angle_gamma   90.00
#
_symmetry.space_group_name_H-M   'P 1'
#
loop_
_entity.id
_entity.type
_entity.pdbx_description
1 polymer ?
#
loop_
_entity_poly.entity_id
_entity_poly.type
_entity_poly.pdbx_seq_one_letter_code
_entity_poly.pdbx_strand_id
1 'polypeptide(L)'
;MSSWVSKALGVSLLALTISCSGGGGGTTAAPEPTPNSPPPPTRRFEDPLPRSLSVADVESLLSAAIAEAQARGTPGTIAVVDRVGNVLALYQMTGAPPNAIVDGAPSGRHAGLQTVRAPSDLVAITKAITGAYLSSGGNAFSTRTASQIVQEHFPPAPGLTNGLESGPLFGVQISQLPCSDLNTRYDEIQGPFIGPNRSPLGLSADPGGFPLYKDGVVVGGIGVTVDDTYTFDPDIRDNDMSDEEIIAFAASRLFPAPEEIIAPRILVDGTALRFSDADEDDFLTDPMAAPAFGTLPGGIGALRPVRGYFGQGMVATIQAGTTYGTEQSGIRLSTAFNTPDAYVLTDGLGTNRYPPSAGTDGGSVSQPLTALEVQTLLEEAFNILSQARAQIRQPLNSRAQVTVSVVDTNGEILGMVRSPDGPIFGTDVSLQKARTAAFFSGPDAANDLNATPRPPALEPPAVPAGLSDQMAGNRPPGLDTVVTRTRTFFDDPTALTGTHAFADRSGGNISRPYFPDGELGNGPGPFSVPIDDFNPFNTGLQTELAVVNISEHVGFVLGISPTDTNRGCTFLPSTGAPLPMGRDVSNRLMNGIQIFPGSVPIYRGDQLIGGIGVSGDGIDQDDMISFLGLHNAGLKLGTINNAPPEIRADRIVVQLNDRQVRLRYVNCPFTPFVDSSQQNVCQGK
;
A
#
# COMPACT_ATOMS: atom_id res chain seq x y z
N MET A 1 11.77 54.01 -7.35
CA MET A 1 11.95 55.32 -8.00
C MET A 1 12.31 55.07 -9.46
N SER A 2 11.50 55.57 -10.39
CA SER A 2 11.77 55.73 -11.84
C SER A 2 12.00 54.45 -12.68
N SER A 3 11.52 54.23 -13.91
CA SER A 3 10.41 54.68 -14.76
C SER A 3 10.65 54.00 -16.13
N TRP A 4 9.62 53.36 -16.73
CA TRP A 4 9.36 53.25 -18.19
C TRP A 4 10.20 52.26 -19.03
N VAL A 5 9.69 51.33 -19.86
CA VAL A 5 8.57 51.20 -20.84
C VAL A 5 9.05 51.26 -22.31
N SER A 6 8.93 50.10 -22.98
CA SER A 6 8.42 49.79 -24.33
C SER A 6 8.98 50.38 -25.63
N LYS A 7 9.14 49.51 -26.64
CA LYS A 7 8.79 49.68 -28.08
C LYS A 7 8.61 48.28 -28.72
N ALA A 8 7.79 48.00 -29.74
CA ALA A 8 6.62 48.60 -30.38
C ALA A 8 6.18 47.65 -31.52
N LEU A 9 4.87 47.64 -31.83
CA LEU A 9 4.20 46.95 -32.94
C LEU A 9 4.55 47.52 -34.33
N GLY A 10 4.29 46.73 -35.38
CA GLY A 10 4.09 47.17 -36.76
C GLY A 10 2.91 46.45 -37.43
N VAL A 11 1.91 47.23 -37.87
CA VAL A 11 0.69 46.85 -38.62
C VAL A 11 0.76 47.50 -40.00
N SER A 12 0.22 46.85 -41.06
CA SER A 12 -0.32 47.42 -42.33
C SER A 12 -0.58 46.28 -43.34
N LEU A 13 -1.52 46.28 -44.29
CA LEU A 13 -2.70 47.10 -44.64
C LEU A 13 -3.55 46.31 -45.69
N LEU A 14 -4.77 46.77 -45.87
CA LEU A 14 -5.88 46.30 -46.72
C LEU A 14 -5.68 46.51 -48.25
N ALA A 15 -6.37 45.71 -49.09
CA ALA A 15 -6.67 46.03 -50.48
C ALA A 15 -8.12 45.66 -50.86
N LEU A 16 -8.76 46.53 -51.64
CA LEU A 16 -10.19 46.60 -51.97
C LEU A 16 -10.38 46.38 -53.48
N THR A 17 -11.40 45.62 -53.91
CA THR A 17 -11.93 45.68 -55.30
C THR A 17 -13.45 45.48 -55.32
N ILE A 18 -14.14 46.30 -56.12
CA ILE A 18 -15.58 46.30 -56.38
C ILE A 18 -15.85 45.76 -57.79
N SER A 19 -16.91 44.95 -57.96
CA SER A 19 -17.67 44.81 -59.22
C SER A 19 -19.10 44.32 -58.95
N CYS A 20 -20.08 44.87 -59.65
CA CYS A 20 -21.53 44.64 -59.52
C CYS A 20 -22.06 43.50 -60.43
N SER A 21 -23.14 42.80 -60.04
CA SER A 21 -24.45 42.72 -60.77
C SER A 21 -25.45 41.71 -60.15
N GLY A 22 -26.74 42.11 -60.03
CA GLY A 22 -27.97 41.27 -59.92
C GLY A 22 -28.14 40.41 -58.64
N GLY A 23 -29.24 40.37 -57.89
CA GLY A 23 -30.66 40.63 -58.15
C GLY A 23 -31.47 39.33 -57.91
N GLY A 24 -32.08 39.15 -56.73
CA GLY A 24 -33.08 38.08 -56.47
C GLY A 24 -33.09 37.55 -55.03
N GLY A 25 -34.16 37.81 -54.29
CA GLY A 25 -34.31 37.46 -52.87
C GLY A 25 -34.65 35.98 -52.60
N GLY A 26 -34.18 35.50 -51.46
CA GLY A 26 -34.56 34.25 -50.82
C GLY A 26 -33.83 34.13 -49.48
N THR A 27 -34.52 34.31 -48.37
CA THR A 27 -33.97 34.17 -47.01
C THR A 27 -33.75 32.69 -46.69
N THR A 28 -32.53 32.20 -46.82
CA THR A 28 -32.08 30.96 -46.17
C THR A 28 -31.30 31.34 -44.91
N ALA A 29 -31.72 30.81 -43.76
CA ALA A 29 -31.00 30.97 -42.50
C ALA A 29 -29.58 30.41 -42.65
N ALA A 30 -28.59 31.17 -42.19
CA ALA A 30 -27.22 30.67 -42.05
C ALA A 30 -27.19 29.52 -41.05
N PRO A 31 -26.40 28.44 -41.27
CA PRO A 31 -26.23 27.40 -40.27
C PRO A 31 -25.61 28.02 -39.02
N GLU A 32 -26.18 27.73 -37.86
CA GLU A 32 -25.57 28.08 -36.57
C GLU A 32 -24.12 27.57 -36.53
N PRO A 33 -23.17 28.36 -36.02
CA PRO A 33 -21.82 27.86 -35.80
C PRO A 33 -21.92 26.69 -34.82
N THR A 34 -21.43 25.53 -35.26
CA THR A 34 -21.23 24.36 -34.41
C THR A 34 -20.58 24.81 -33.10
N PRO A 35 -21.11 24.41 -31.93
CA PRO A 35 -20.48 24.72 -30.66
C PRO A 35 -19.03 24.27 -30.72
N ASN A 36 -18.09 25.20 -30.46
CA ASN A 36 -16.69 24.83 -30.30
C ASN A 36 -16.62 23.67 -29.31
N SER A 37 -15.96 22.58 -29.70
CA SER A 37 -15.62 21.49 -28.80
C SER A 37 -15.02 22.09 -27.53
N PRO A 38 -15.44 21.64 -26.32
CA PRO A 38 -14.74 22.04 -25.11
C PRO A 38 -13.23 21.79 -25.31
N PRO A 39 -12.34 22.69 -24.88
CA PRO A 39 -10.91 22.38 -24.89
C PRO A 39 -10.70 21.04 -24.19
N PRO A 40 -9.77 20.18 -24.67
CA PRO A 40 -9.48 18.92 -24.01
C PRO A 40 -9.23 19.20 -22.53
N PRO A 41 -9.81 18.41 -21.62
CA PRO A 41 -9.61 18.66 -20.19
C PRO A 41 -8.11 18.63 -19.89
N THR A 42 -7.62 19.72 -19.30
CA THR A 42 -6.20 19.90 -19.04
C THR A 42 -5.76 18.95 -17.93
N ARG A 43 -4.83 18.04 -18.26
CA ARG A 43 -4.12 17.17 -17.32
C ARG A 43 -3.52 17.99 -16.19
N ARG A 44 -3.66 17.52 -14.94
CA ARG A 44 -3.09 18.13 -13.72
C ARG A 44 -1.86 17.41 -13.20
N PHE A 45 -1.62 16.21 -13.69
CA PHE A 45 -0.51 15.36 -13.31
C PHE A 45 0.35 15.04 -14.53
N GLU A 46 1.67 15.10 -14.33
CA GLU A 46 2.65 14.60 -15.29
C GLU A 46 2.68 13.06 -15.23
N ASP A 47 2.75 12.43 -16.40
CA ASP A 47 2.94 10.98 -16.49
C ASP A 47 4.40 10.65 -16.14
N PRO A 48 4.65 9.58 -15.37
CA PRO A 48 6.01 9.11 -15.15
C PRO A 48 6.71 8.80 -16.48
N LEU A 49 8.00 9.17 -16.57
CA LEU A 49 8.81 8.84 -17.74
C LEU A 49 8.83 7.32 -17.99
N PRO A 50 8.70 6.86 -19.24
CA PRO A 50 8.74 5.44 -19.57
C PRO A 50 10.17 4.92 -19.41
N ARG A 51 10.46 4.33 -18.24
CA ARG A 51 11.74 3.73 -17.89
C ARG A 51 11.55 2.35 -17.26
N SER A 52 12.55 1.50 -17.46
CA SER A 52 12.68 0.20 -16.80
C SER A 52 14.16 -0.22 -16.72
N LEU A 53 14.42 -1.24 -15.91
CA LEU A 53 15.74 -1.88 -15.81
C LEU A 53 15.97 -2.80 -17.01
N SER A 54 17.13 -2.68 -17.65
CA SER A 54 17.60 -3.63 -18.66
C SER A 54 18.21 -4.88 -18.00
N VAL A 55 18.43 -5.97 -18.76
CA VAL A 55 19.18 -7.13 -18.23
C VAL A 55 20.58 -6.72 -17.75
N ALA A 56 21.26 -5.85 -18.49
CA ALA A 56 22.58 -5.35 -18.12
C ALA A 56 22.54 -4.47 -16.84
N ASP A 57 21.44 -3.74 -16.63
CA ASP A 57 21.22 -2.96 -15.41
C ASP A 57 21.13 -3.91 -14.20
N VAL A 58 20.36 -5.00 -14.33
CA VAL A 58 20.18 -6.01 -13.27
C VAL A 58 21.48 -6.78 -13.01
N GLU A 59 22.21 -7.16 -14.06
CA GLU A 59 23.54 -7.78 -13.94
C GLU A 59 24.52 -6.88 -13.17
N SER A 60 24.52 -5.58 -13.44
CA SER A 60 25.40 -4.61 -12.77
C SER A 60 25.04 -4.44 -11.29
N LEU A 61 23.74 -4.39 -10.96
CA LEU A 61 23.25 -4.38 -9.58
C LEU A 61 23.69 -5.60 -8.79
N LEU A 62 23.55 -6.80 -9.36
CA LEU A 62 24.02 -8.03 -8.73
C LEU A 62 25.54 -8.01 -8.54
N SER A 63 26.30 -7.62 -9.58
CA SER A 63 27.76 -7.53 -9.51
C SER A 63 28.24 -6.61 -8.40
N ALA A 64 27.64 -5.42 -8.25
CA ALA A 64 28.00 -4.48 -7.20
C ALA A 64 27.71 -5.03 -5.80
N ALA A 65 26.51 -5.58 -5.59
CA ALA A 65 26.15 -6.19 -4.31
C ALA A 65 27.04 -7.40 -3.96
N ILE A 66 27.33 -8.27 -4.94
CA ILE A 66 28.21 -9.44 -4.75
C ILE A 66 29.63 -8.98 -4.41
N ALA A 67 30.18 -7.99 -5.11
CA ALA A 67 31.52 -7.47 -4.87
C ALA A 67 31.66 -6.89 -3.45
N GLU A 68 30.68 -6.09 -3.03
CA GLU A 68 30.66 -5.50 -1.68
C GLU A 68 30.54 -6.59 -0.60
N ALA A 69 29.63 -7.55 -0.78
CA ALA A 69 29.46 -8.68 0.12
C ALA A 69 30.75 -9.54 0.24
N GLN A 70 31.44 -9.77 -0.87
CA GLN A 70 32.72 -10.49 -0.86
C GLN A 70 33.82 -9.73 -0.14
N ALA A 71 33.90 -8.41 -0.34
CA ALA A 71 34.89 -7.56 0.33
C ALA A 71 34.68 -7.53 1.84
N ARG A 72 33.42 -7.60 2.29
CA ARG A 72 33.05 -7.70 3.72
C ARG A 72 33.27 -9.09 4.31
N GLY A 73 33.29 -10.12 3.46
CA GLY A 73 33.32 -11.50 3.91
C GLY A 73 31.97 -12.00 4.42
N THR A 74 30.87 -11.36 4.00
CA THR A 74 29.51 -11.59 4.49
C THR A 74 28.62 -12.05 3.31
N PRO A 75 28.66 -13.33 2.92
CA PRO A 75 27.86 -13.82 1.79
C PRO A 75 26.36 -13.73 2.08
N GLY A 76 25.58 -13.28 1.09
CA GLY A 76 24.13 -13.08 1.25
C GLY A 76 23.28 -13.55 0.08
N THR A 77 21.97 -13.37 0.24
CA THR A 77 20.97 -13.50 -0.82
C THR A 77 20.53 -12.11 -1.29
N ILE A 78 20.53 -11.90 -2.60
CA ILE A 78 20.28 -10.61 -3.25
C ILE A 78 19.11 -10.75 -4.22
N ALA A 79 18.10 -9.88 -4.11
CA ALA A 79 16.94 -9.81 -4.98
C ALA A 79 16.87 -8.45 -5.68
N VAL A 80 16.48 -8.46 -6.96
CA VAL A 80 16.15 -7.23 -7.72
C VAL A 80 14.74 -7.38 -8.27
N VAL A 81 13.90 -6.36 -8.06
CA VAL A 81 12.53 -6.30 -8.58
C VAL A 81 12.31 -5.07 -9.44
N ASP A 82 11.36 -5.12 -10.37
CA ASP A 82 10.90 -3.93 -11.09
C ASP A 82 9.86 -3.11 -10.29
N ARG A 83 9.42 -1.99 -10.87
CA ARG A 83 8.47 -1.04 -10.26
C ARG A 83 7.18 -1.68 -9.75
N VAL A 84 6.73 -2.76 -10.39
CA VAL A 84 5.46 -3.44 -10.11
C VAL A 84 5.66 -4.84 -9.49
N GLY A 85 6.88 -5.09 -8.98
CA GLY A 85 7.20 -6.24 -8.14
C GLY A 85 7.54 -7.51 -8.91
N ASN A 86 7.82 -7.44 -10.21
CA ASN A 86 8.36 -8.61 -10.91
C ASN A 86 9.78 -8.87 -10.42
N VAL A 87 10.07 -10.09 -9.97
CA VAL A 87 11.43 -10.49 -9.58
C VAL A 87 12.26 -10.68 -10.84
N LEU A 88 13.26 -9.82 -11.03
CA LEU A 88 14.12 -9.80 -12.22
C LEU A 88 15.34 -10.70 -12.05
N ALA A 89 15.82 -10.82 -10.82
CA ALA A 89 16.84 -11.77 -10.43
C ALA A 89 16.78 -12.06 -8.93
N LEU A 90 17.16 -13.29 -8.58
CA LEU A 90 17.54 -13.69 -7.23
C LEU A 90 18.88 -14.43 -7.31
N TYR A 91 19.87 -13.98 -6.55
CA TYR A 91 21.20 -14.59 -6.48
C TYR A 91 21.52 -14.94 -5.02
N GLN A 92 21.93 -16.18 -4.78
CA GLN A 92 22.39 -16.62 -3.46
C GLN A 92 23.87 -16.93 -3.51
N MET A 93 24.65 -16.22 -2.70
CA MET A 93 26.08 -16.46 -2.55
C MET A 93 26.33 -17.78 -1.82
N THR A 94 27.43 -18.45 -2.16
CA THR A 94 27.89 -19.65 -1.47
C THR A 94 28.20 -19.30 -0.01
N GLY A 95 27.57 -20.01 0.92
CA GLY A 95 27.72 -19.78 2.36
C GLY A 95 26.74 -18.76 2.96
N ALA A 96 25.87 -18.15 2.15
CA ALA A 96 24.80 -17.30 2.66
C ALA A 96 23.85 -18.09 3.57
N PRO A 97 23.37 -17.52 4.69
CA PRO A 97 22.36 -18.14 5.53
C PRO A 97 21.11 -18.51 4.71
N PRO A 98 20.55 -19.72 4.87
CA PRO A 98 19.39 -20.15 4.10
C PRO A 98 18.06 -19.60 4.62
N ASN A 99 18.04 -19.10 5.86
CA ASN A 99 16.85 -18.56 6.51
C ASN A 99 17.22 -17.44 7.46
N ALA A 100 16.25 -16.55 7.69
CA ALA A 100 16.21 -15.59 8.77
C ALA A 100 15.10 -15.90 9.78
N ILE A 101 15.28 -15.51 11.04
CA ILE A 101 14.31 -15.69 12.12
C ILE A 101 13.72 -14.31 12.45
N VAL A 102 12.39 -14.22 12.41
CA VAL A 102 11.68 -12.98 12.78
C VAL A 102 11.80 -12.72 14.29
N ASP A 103 11.98 -11.46 14.66
CA ASP A 103 12.09 -11.05 16.07
C ASP A 103 10.94 -11.54 16.96
N GLY A 104 11.31 -11.89 18.18
CA GLY A 104 10.40 -12.32 19.23
C GLY A 104 9.65 -11.17 19.92
N ALA A 105 8.66 -11.53 20.73
CA ALA A 105 7.99 -10.61 21.63
C ALA A 105 8.91 -10.25 22.80
N PRO A 106 8.84 -9.01 23.33
CA PRO A 106 9.54 -8.62 24.55
C PRO A 106 9.27 -9.56 25.75
N SER A 107 8.06 -10.09 25.88
CA SER A 107 7.65 -11.00 26.95
C SER A 107 8.23 -12.42 26.84
N GLY A 108 8.79 -12.79 25.67
CA GLY A 108 9.11 -14.17 25.31
C GLY A 108 7.89 -15.04 24.99
N ARG A 109 6.67 -14.48 24.97
CA ARG A 109 5.45 -15.19 24.53
C ARG A 109 5.14 -14.81 23.09
N HIS A 110 5.55 -15.69 22.18
CA HIS A 110 5.51 -15.42 20.74
C HIS A 110 4.15 -15.76 20.13
N ALA A 111 3.64 -14.87 19.28
CA ALA A 111 2.43 -15.06 18.48
C ALA A 111 2.55 -14.37 17.11
N GLY A 112 1.60 -14.61 16.21
CA GLY A 112 1.59 -13.97 14.89
C GLY A 112 2.81 -14.37 14.05
N LEU A 113 3.52 -13.39 13.49
CA LEU A 113 4.73 -13.63 12.70
C LEU A 113 6.03 -13.60 13.52
N GLN A 114 5.96 -13.60 14.85
CA GLN A 114 7.15 -13.61 15.71
C GLN A 114 7.82 -14.98 15.73
N THR A 115 9.16 -15.02 15.76
CA THR A 115 10.00 -16.24 15.77
C THR A 115 9.87 -17.16 14.55
N VAL A 116 9.25 -16.65 13.49
CA VAL A 116 9.03 -17.41 12.26
C VAL A 116 10.34 -17.55 11.51
N ARG A 117 10.66 -18.76 11.08
CA ARG A 117 11.77 -18.99 10.17
C ARG A 117 11.35 -18.69 8.72
N ALA A 118 11.82 -17.57 8.18
CA ALA A 118 11.59 -17.17 6.81
C ALA A 118 12.79 -17.56 5.91
N PRO A 119 12.58 -18.16 4.73
CA PRO A 119 13.67 -18.41 3.78
C PRO A 119 14.30 -17.08 3.33
N SER A 120 15.64 -17.04 3.25
CA SER A 120 16.37 -15.82 2.87
C SER A 120 15.99 -15.32 1.47
N ASP A 121 15.61 -16.25 0.57
CA ASP A 121 15.06 -15.96 -0.75
C ASP A 121 13.81 -15.05 -0.65
N LEU A 122 12.90 -15.33 0.29
CA LEU A 122 11.67 -14.55 0.50
C LEU A 122 11.94 -13.24 1.22
N VAL A 123 12.89 -13.23 2.16
CA VAL A 123 13.32 -12.01 2.87
C VAL A 123 13.90 -10.99 1.90
N ALA A 124 14.85 -11.39 1.05
CA ALA A 124 15.45 -10.52 0.05
C ALA A 124 14.41 -9.93 -0.91
N ILE A 125 13.47 -10.75 -1.40
CA ILE A 125 12.37 -10.28 -2.27
C ILE A 125 11.49 -9.28 -1.52
N THR A 126 11.13 -9.56 -0.26
CA THR A 126 10.29 -8.67 0.55
C THR A 126 10.96 -7.31 0.77
N LYS A 127 12.27 -7.28 1.06
CA LYS A 127 13.06 -6.05 1.17
C LYS A 127 13.09 -5.26 -0.14
N ALA A 128 13.33 -5.94 -1.26
CA ALA A 128 13.35 -5.32 -2.60
C ALA A 128 12.00 -4.70 -2.98
N ILE A 129 10.90 -5.44 -2.76
CA ILE A 129 9.54 -4.95 -3.00
C ILE A 129 9.24 -3.75 -2.12
N THR A 130 9.65 -3.76 -0.85
CA THR A 130 9.40 -2.65 0.07
C THR A 130 10.02 -1.35 -0.44
N GLY A 131 11.28 -1.38 -0.86
CA GLY A 131 11.93 -0.21 -1.48
C GLY A 131 11.19 0.25 -2.74
N ALA A 132 10.84 -0.67 -3.64
CA ALA A 132 10.11 -0.36 -4.87
C ALA A 132 8.72 0.24 -4.62
N TYR A 133 7.97 -0.29 -3.64
CA TYR A 133 6.55 -0.01 -3.49
C TYR A 133 6.24 1.21 -2.62
N LEU A 134 7.06 1.49 -1.60
CA LEU A 134 6.91 2.68 -0.75
C LEU A 134 7.33 3.98 -1.45
N SER A 135 8.16 3.87 -2.49
CA SER A 135 8.71 5.02 -3.21
C SER A 135 7.83 5.49 -4.38
N SER A 136 8.04 6.76 -4.76
CA SER A 136 7.36 7.44 -5.87
C SER A 136 8.29 8.48 -6.53
N GLY A 137 7.83 9.17 -7.56
CA GLY A 137 8.55 10.34 -8.11
C GLY A 137 8.65 11.53 -7.14
N GLY A 138 7.92 11.52 -6.02
CA GLY A 138 7.94 12.60 -5.01
C GLY A 138 8.63 12.23 -3.69
N ASN A 139 8.96 10.96 -3.46
CA ASN A 139 9.67 10.48 -2.28
C ASN A 139 10.44 9.19 -2.55
N ALA A 140 11.55 8.99 -1.86
CA ALA A 140 12.30 7.75 -1.85
C ALA A 140 12.46 7.24 -0.42
N PHE A 141 11.88 6.06 -0.17
CA PHE A 141 11.89 5.39 1.13
C PHE A 141 12.53 4.00 1.00
N SER A 142 13.36 3.66 1.98
CA SER A 142 14.00 2.36 2.13
C SER A 142 13.25 1.51 3.17
N THR A 143 13.71 0.29 3.41
CA THR A 143 13.22 -0.51 4.54
C THR A 143 13.58 0.11 5.89
N ARG A 144 14.65 0.93 5.99
CA ARG A 144 14.93 1.72 7.21
C ARG A 144 13.88 2.79 7.44
N THR A 145 13.42 3.46 6.39
CA THR A 145 12.27 4.37 6.50
C THR A 145 11.02 3.62 6.96
N ALA A 146 10.78 2.43 6.39
CA ALA A 146 9.66 1.58 6.77
C ALA A 146 9.74 1.18 8.27
N SER A 147 10.92 0.77 8.76
CA SER A 147 11.16 0.48 10.18
C SER A 147 10.70 1.61 11.09
N GLN A 148 11.06 2.84 10.75
CA GLN A 148 10.79 4.00 11.60
C GLN A 148 9.30 4.31 11.73
N ILE A 149 8.51 4.12 10.68
CA ILE A 149 7.12 4.61 10.58
C ILE A 149 6.05 3.59 10.99
N VAL A 150 6.45 2.41 11.44
CA VAL A 150 5.53 1.30 11.77
C VAL A 150 5.47 0.95 13.25
N GLN A 151 6.24 1.63 14.08
CA GLN A 151 6.41 1.33 15.50
C GLN A 151 5.35 1.99 16.39
N GLU A 152 5.25 1.51 17.63
CA GLU A 152 4.32 1.98 18.65
C GLU A 152 4.61 3.41 19.16
N HIS A 153 5.81 3.92 18.88
CA HIS A 153 6.23 5.29 19.16
C HIS A 153 6.92 5.89 17.94
N PHE A 154 6.66 7.17 17.69
CA PHE A 154 7.23 7.91 16.57
C PHE A 154 7.81 9.27 17.01
N PRO A 155 9.07 9.57 16.68
CA PRO A 155 10.06 8.60 16.19
C PRO A 155 10.38 7.53 17.26
N PRO A 156 10.84 6.33 16.86
CA PRO A 156 11.20 5.29 17.81
C PRO A 156 12.52 5.62 18.49
N ALA A 157 12.48 5.95 19.78
CA ALA A 157 13.66 6.34 20.57
C ALA A 157 13.42 5.97 22.06
N PRO A 158 13.80 4.76 22.48
CA PRO A 158 13.47 4.21 23.79
C PRO A 158 13.84 5.13 24.94
N GLY A 159 12.84 5.45 25.76
CA GLY A 159 12.96 6.31 26.93
C GLY A 159 12.95 7.82 26.64
N LEU A 160 12.99 8.25 25.38
CA LEU A 160 12.92 9.67 24.99
C LEU A 160 11.56 10.04 24.39
N THR A 161 11.07 9.21 23.48
CA THR A 161 9.79 9.44 22.78
C THR A 161 8.68 8.54 23.29
N ASN A 162 8.92 7.81 24.39
CA ASN A 162 7.87 7.07 25.08
C ASN A 162 6.72 8.03 25.41
N GLY A 163 5.54 7.71 24.89
CA GLY A 163 4.34 8.53 25.07
C GLY A 163 4.08 9.56 23.95
N LEU A 164 4.86 9.53 22.88
CA LEU A 164 4.43 10.07 21.58
C LEU A 164 3.58 9.03 20.85
N GLU A 165 2.85 9.50 19.84
CA GLU A 165 2.00 8.70 18.97
C GLU A 165 2.75 7.58 18.26
N SER A 166 2.00 6.54 17.85
CA SER A 166 2.51 5.50 16.97
C SER A 166 2.89 6.06 15.59
N GLY A 167 3.78 5.35 14.89
CA GLY A 167 4.16 5.65 13.52
C GLY A 167 2.96 5.78 12.58
N PRO A 168 3.04 6.67 11.57
CA PRO A 168 1.91 7.01 10.71
C PRO A 168 1.38 5.80 9.92
N LEU A 169 2.23 4.81 9.65
CA LEU A 169 1.89 3.58 8.91
C LEU A 169 1.96 2.33 9.80
N PHE A 170 1.76 2.46 11.11
CA PHE A 170 1.65 1.35 12.05
C PHE A 170 0.80 0.20 11.47
N GLY A 171 1.41 -0.97 11.31
CA GLY A 171 0.78 -2.18 10.75
C GLY A 171 0.77 -2.30 9.22
N VAL A 172 1.45 -1.43 8.47
CA VAL A 172 1.54 -1.55 6.99
C VAL A 172 2.25 -2.81 6.51
N GLN A 173 3.04 -3.45 7.38
CA GLN A 173 3.73 -4.72 7.12
C GLN A 173 2.73 -5.82 6.75
N ILE A 174 1.52 -5.79 7.30
CA ILE A 174 0.44 -6.72 6.99
C ILE A 174 -0.40 -6.21 5.79
N SER A 175 0.28 -5.86 4.72
CA SER A 175 -0.29 -5.47 3.42
C SER A 175 0.55 -6.08 2.29
N GLN A 176 0.12 -5.96 1.03
CA GLN A 176 0.81 -6.58 -0.12
C GLN A 176 0.96 -8.10 0.03
N LEU A 177 0.00 -8.71 0.73
CA LEU A 177 0.09 -10.07 1.23
C LEU A 177 0.08 -11.10 0.09
N PRO A 178 0.73 -12.27 0.29
CA PRO A 178 0.84 -13.30 -0.75
C PRO A 178 -0.50 -13.94 -1.15
N CYS A 179 -1.49 -13.81 -0.28
CA CYS A 179 -2.85 -14.31 -0.39
C CYS A 179 -3.85 -13.29 -0.94
N SER A 180 -3.44 -12.02 -1.17
CA SER A 180 -4.35 -10.96 -1.62
C SER A 180 -5.08 -11.37 -2.91
N ASP A 181 -6.37 -11.05 -2.99
CA ASP A 181 -7.20 -11.25 -4.18
C ASP A 181 -7.02 -10.13 -5.23
N LEU A 182 -6.28 -9.07 -4.89
CA LEU A 182 -5.90 -7.99 -5.80
C LEU A 182 -4.52 -8.24 -6.43
N ASN A 183 -3.54 -8.70 -5.65
CA ASN A 183 -2.17 -8.86 -6.15
C ASN A 183 -2.08 -10.02 -7.13
N THR A 184 -1.25 -9.87 -8.16
CA THR A 184 -0.99 -10.93 -9.13
C THR A 184 0.01 -11.94 -8.58
N ARG A 185 -0.11 -13.19 -9.04
CA ARG A 185 0.76 -14.31 -8.67
C ARG A 185 1.55 -14.71 -9.90
N TYR A 186 2.86 -14.91 -9.76
CA TYR A 186 3.72 -15.39 -10.84
C TYR A 186 3.31 -16.81 -11.31
N ASP A 187 3.29 -17.03 -12.62
CA ASP A 187 3.10 -18.35 -13.24
C ASP A 187 4.41 -18.85 -13.85
N GLU A 188 4.82 -20.04 -13.39
CA GLU A 188 6.05 -20.72 -13.79
C GLU A 188 6.07 -21.14 -15.26
N ILE A 189 4.92 -21.16 -15.93
CA ILE A 189 4.76 -21.49 -17.36
C ILE A 189 4.81 -20.23 -18.22
N GLN A 190 4.14 -19.14 -17.82
CA GLN A 190 3.94 -17.95 -18.66
C GLN A 190 4.92 -16.80 -18.41
N GLY A 191 5.65 -16.76 -17.29
CA GLY A 191 6.52 -15.63 -16.93
C GLY A 191 5.75 -14.47 -16.27
N PRO A 192 6.40 -13.32 -15.98
CA PRO A 192 5.83 -12.31 -15.08
C PRO A 192 4.52 -11.75 -15.62
N PHE A 193 3.46 -11.93 -14.83
CA PHE A 193 2.21 -11.22 -15.05
C PHE A 193 2.38 -9.74 -14.68
N ILE A 194 1.60 -8.94 -15.37
CA ILE A 194 1.17 -7.59 -14.98
C ILE A 194 1.01 -7.39 -13.47
N GLY A 195 1.53 -6.29 -12.92
CA GLY A 195 1.42 -6.02 -11.48
C GLY A 195 0.11 -5.36 -11.04
N PRO A 196 0.01 -4.93 -9.77
CA PRO A 196 1.02 -5.14 -8.72
C PRO A 196 1.15 -6.61 -8.35
N ASN A 197 2.39 -7.09 -8.25
CA ASN A 197 2.70 -8.43 -7.78
C ASN A 197 2.71 -8.48 -6.24
N ARG A 198 2.36 -9.64 -5.71
CA ARG A 198 2.37 -9.90 -4.26
C ARG A 198 3.79 -9.84 -3.66
N SER A 199 3.87 -9.53 -2.38
CA SER A 199 5.09 -9.70 -1.58
C SER A 199 5.03 -10.98 -0.75
N PRO A 200 6.14 -11.71 -0.55
CA PRO A 200 6.14 -12.98 0.18
C PRO A 200 5.73 -12.87 1.64
N LEU A 201 6.19 -11.83 2.34
CA LEU A 201 6.01 -11.66 3.79
C LEU A 201 5.29 -10.35 4.14
N GLY A 202 4.68 -9.70 3.15
CA GLY A 202 4.11 -8.36 3.28
C GLY A 202 5.15 -7.26 3.03
N LEU A 203 5.20 -6.20 3.84
CA LEU A 203 6.28 -5.20 3.75
C LEU A 203 7.30 -5.37 4.87
N SER A 204 8.55 -5.04 4.57
CA SER A 204 9.67 -5.25 5.48
C SER A 204 9.96 -4.01 6.33
N ALA A 205 10.16 -4.23 7.63
CA ALA A 205 10.75 -3.26 8.55
C ALA A 205 12.25 -3.50 8.76
N ASP A 206 12.81 -4.53 8.12
CA ASP A 206 14.18 -4.98 8.32
C ASP A 206 15.10 -4.26 7.30
N PRO A 207 16.18 -3.59 7.73
CA PRO A 207 17.11 -2.87 6.84
C PRO A 207 17.64 -3.71 5.66
N GLY A 208 18.11 -3.08 4.58
CA GLY A 208 18.63 -3.80 3.40
C GLY A 208 17.74 -3.81 2.16
N GLY A 209 16.67 -3.01 2.12
CA GLY A 209 15.87 -2.77 0.92
C GLY A 209 15.91 -1.32 0.46
N PHE A 210 16.31 -1.06 -0.79
CA PHE A 210 16.41 0.29 -1.37
C PHE A 210 15.65 0.43 -2.69
N PRO A 211 15.04 1.59 -2.96
CA PRO A 211 14.45 1.88 -4.26
C PRO A 211 15.53 2.14 -5.33
N LEU A 212 15.21 1.83 -6.57
CA LEU A 212 16.06 2.06 -7.73
C LEU A 212 15.42 3.09 -8.66
N TYR A 213 16.20 4.07 -9.11
CA TYR A 213 15.75 5.18 -9.95
C TYR A 213 16.56 5.32 -11.23
N LYS A 214 15.87 5.66 -12.32
CA LYS A 214 16.48 5.96 -13.62
C LYS A 214 15.86 7.23 -14.16
N ASP A 215 16.67 8.24 -14.43
CA ASP A 215 16.20 9.58 -14.87
C ASP A 215 15.13 10.17 -13.94
N GLY A 216 15.29 10.00 -12.62
CA GLY A 216 14.38 10.56 -11.62
C GLY A 216 13.05 9.81 -11.41
N VAL A 217 12.81 8.69 -12.11
CA VAL A 217 11.62 7.85 -11.89
C VAL A 217 11.99 6.51 -11.23
N VAL A 218 11.13 6.04 -10.34
CA VAL A 218 11.28 4.72 -9.70
C VAL A 218 11.14 3.62 -10.76
N VAL A 219 12.14 2.77 -10.89
CA VAL A 219 12.15 1.63 -11.83
C VAL A 219 12.15 0.27 -11.15
N GLY A 220 12.35 0.22 -9.84
CA GLY A 220 12.40 -1.03 -9.10
C GLY A 220 12.93 -0.89 -7.68
N GLY A 221 13.41 -2.00 -7.13
CA GLY A 221 14.05 -2.07 -5.83
C GLY A 221 15.07 -3.20 -5.75
N ILE A 222 16.04 -3.05 -4.86
CA ILE A 222 17.00 -4.10 -4.50
C ILE A 222 16.81 -4.46 -3.02
N GLY A 223 16.95 -5.74 -2.70
CA GLY A 223 16.87 -6.26 -1.34
C GLY A 223 17.99 -7.25 -1.08
N VAL A 224 18.64 -7.12 0.08
CA VAL A 224 19.75 -7.97 0.49
C VAL A 224 19.47 -8.53 1.87
N THR A 225 19.86 -9.79 2.08
CA THR A 225 19.92 -10.40 3.41
C THR A 225 21.22 -11.20 3.56
N VAL A 226 21.92 -11.01 4.67
CA VAL A 226 23.24 -11.61 4.90
C VAL A 226 23.34 -12.42 6.19
N ASP A 227 22.40 -12.26 7.12
CA ASP A 227 22.37 -12.94 8.41
C ASP A 227 21.13 -13.83 8.57
N ASP A 228 20.94 -14.37 9.78
CA ASP A 228 19.85 -15.26 10.13
C ASP A 228 18.75 -14.58 10.95
N THR A 229 18.62 -13.26 10.86
CA THR A 229 17.63 -12.44 11.57
C THR A 229 16.75 -11.61 10.62
N TYR A 230 15.51 -11.36 11.03
CA TYR A 230 14.56 -10.49 10.30
C TYR A 230 13.88 -9.57 11.29
N THR A 231 14.36 -8.34 11.36
CA THR A 231 14.22 -7.46 12.51
C THR A 231 13.57 -6.12 12.15
N PHE A 232 13.64 -5.18 13.07
CA PHE A 232 13.36 -3.76 12.87
C PHE A 232 14.29 -2.96 13.80
N ASP A 233 14.59 -1.72 13.43
CA ASP A 233 15.41 -0.78 14.21
C ASP A 233 14.54 -0.03 15.23
N PRO A 234 14.61 -0.32 16.55
CA PRO A 234 13.78 0.31 17.56
C PRO A 234 14.30 1.66 18.08
N ASP A 235 15.46 2.13 17.65
CA ASP A 235 16.11 3.33 18.23
C ASP A 235 16.79 4.21 17.18
N ILE A 236 16.14 5.30 16.78
CA ILE A 236 16.70 6.22 15.78
C ILE A 236 17.91 7.04 16.27
N ARG A 237 18.33 6.90 17.52
CA ARG A 237 19.41 7.72 18.11
C ARG A 237 20.79 7.12 17.92
N ASP A 238 20.88 5.83 17.63
CA ASP A 238 22.13 5.16 17.33
C ASP A 238 22.33 5.00 15.82
N ASN A 239 23.47 4.46 15.44
CA ASN A 239 23.77 4.11 14.06
C ASN A 239 23.81 2.59 13.96
N ASP A 240 22.74 2.00 13.43
CA ASP A 240 22.59 0.56 13.29
C ASP A 240 23.17 0.11 11.95
N MET A 241 24.50 -0.05 11.96
CA MET A 241 25.30 -0.39 10.77
C MET A 241 25.17 -1.88 10.45
N SER A 242 24.19 -2.20 9.60
CA SER A 242 23.96 -3.55 9.10
C SER A 242 24.66 -3.79 7.76
N ASP A 243 25.40 -4.91 7.63
CA ASP A 243 26.09 -5.28 6.39
C ASP A 243 25.14 -5.44 5.20
N GLU A 244 23.94 -5.99 5.42
CA GLU A 244 22.91 -6.10 4.38
C GLU A 244 22.42 -4.72 3.91
N GLU A 245 22.31 -3.75 4.82
CA GLU A 245 22.01 -2.37 4.41
C GLU A 245 23.12 -1.80 3.55
N ILE A 246 24.37 -1.91 3.98
CA ILE A 246 25.50 -1.31 3.26
C ILE A 246 25.65 -1.94 1.87
N ILE A 247 25.52 -3.26 1.76
CA ILE A 247 25.59 -3.98 0.48
C ILE A 247 24.45 -3.55 -0.46
N ALA A 248 23.22 -3.47 0.05
CA ALA A 248 22.08 -3.01 -0.74
C ALA A 248 22.23 -1.55 -1.16
N PHE A 249 22.72 -0.70 -0.26
CA PHE A 249 22.92 0.72 -0.50
C PHE A 249 23.99 0.95 -1.57
N ALA A 250 25.16 0.29 -1.45
CA ALA A 250 26.24 0.32 -2.42
C ALA A 250 25.76 -0.02 -3.84
N ALA A 251 25.02 -1.11 -4.00
CA ALA A 251 24.45 -1.48 -5.28
C ALA A 251 23.40 -0.47 -5.79
N SER A 252 22.56 0.07 -4.90
CA SER A 252 21.55 1.07 -5.28
C SER A 252 22.15 2.35 -5.86
N ARG A 253 23.43 2.66 -5.58
CA ARG A 253 24.13 3.83 -6.14
C ARG A 253 24.34 3.79 -7.65
N LEU A 254 24.17 2.63 -8.28
CA LEU A 254 24.11 2.53 -9.75
C LEU A 254 22.83 3.18 -10.33
N PHE A 255 21.76 3.24 -9.53
CA PHE A 255 20.44 3.77 -9.89
C PHE A 255 19.88 4.61 -8.72
N PRO A 256 20.56 5.71 -8.36
CA PRO A 256 20.34 6.39 -7.09
C PRO A 256 19.03 7.18 -7.10
N ALA A 257 18.32 7.16 -5.98
CA ALA A 257 17.23 8.10 -5.73
C ALA A 257 17.72 9.56 -5.80
N PRO A 258 16.93 10.49 -6.36
CA PRO A 258 17.26 11.92 -6.30
C PRO A 258 17.40 12.40 -4.85
N GLU A 259 18.45 13.17 -4.57
CA GLU A 259 18.77 13.65 -3.22
C GLU A 259 17.70 14.58 -2.64
N GLU A 260 16.88 15.20 -3.49
CA GLU A 260 15.82 16.11 -3.08
C GLU A 260 14.59 15.38 -2.52
N ILE A 261 14.45 14.07 -2.81
CA ILE A 261 13.26 13.29 -2.47
C ILE A 261 13.54 12.15 -1.49
N ILE A 262 14.79 11.90 -1.11
CA ILE A 262 15.13 10.87 -0.11
C ILE A 262 14.52 11.18 1.26
N ALA A 263 14.31 10.13 2.06
CA ALA A 263 13.56 10.21 3.32
C ALA A 263 13.97 11.36 4.28
N PRO A 264 15.27 11.71 4.45
CA PRO A 264 15.68 12.87 5.26
C PRO A 264 15.15 14.23 4.80
N ARG A 265 14.64 14.34 3.56
CA ARG A 265 13.98 15.54 3.02
C ARG A 265 12.48 15.55 3.23
N ILE A 266 11.92 14.48 3.78
CA ILE A 266 10.50 14.33 4.08
C ILE A 266 10.30 14.44 5.58
N LEU A 267 9.41 15.34 6.00
CA LEU A 267 9.07 15.55 7.40
C LEU A 267 7.68 15.00 7.71
N VAL A 268 7.61 14.19 8.77
CA VAL A 268 6.35 13.72 9.36
C VAL A 268 6.31 14.26 10.78
N ASP A 269 5.29 15.06 11.11
CA ASP A 269 5.17 15.72 12.42
C ASP A 269 6.45 16.46 12.87
N GLY A 270 7.16 17.06 11.89
CA GLY A 270 8.41 17.78 12.12
C GLY A 270 9.65 16.88 12.28
N THR A 271 9.48 15.56 12.26
CA THR A 271 10.55 14.56 12.34
C THR A 271 11.04 14.21 10.94
N ALA A 272 12.36 14.27 10.72
CA ALA A 272 12.99 13.77 9.51
C ALA A 272 13.05 12.24 9.51
N LEU A 273 12.80 11.63 8.35
CA LEU A 273 12.84 10.18 8.20
C LEU A 273 14.25 9.70 7.85
N ARG A 274 14.63 8.50 8.29
CA ARG A 274 15.90 7.84 7.93
C ARG A 274 15.78 7.18 6.57
N PHE A 275 16.80 7.33 5.71
CA PHE A 275 16.91 6.61 4.44
C PHE A 275 17.93 5.48 4.50
N SER A 276 19.04 5.71 5.20
CA SER A 276 20.14 4.76 5.41
C SER A 276 20.90 5.19 6.65
N ASP A 277 21.52 4.24 7.34
CA ASP A 277 22.52 4.50 8.38
C ASP A 277 23.93 4.42 7.84
N ALA A 278 24.10 3.66 6.76
CA ALA A 278 25.29 3.66 5.94
C ALA A 278 25.40 4.93 5.07
N ASP A 279 26.63 5.38 4.87
CA ASP A 279 27.02 6.36 3.86
C ASP A 279 27.96 5.75 2.79
N GLU A 280 28.39 6.54 1.81
CA GLU A 280 29.28 6.03 0.74
C GLU A 280 30.71 5.76 1.23
N ASP A 281 31.15 6.36 2.35
CA ASP A 281 32.48 6.11 2.93
C ASP A 281 32.53 4.74 3.63
N ASP A 282 31.38 4.17 3.96
CA ASP A 282 31.27 2.82 4.53
C ASP A 282 31.52 1.71 3.51
N PHE A 283 31.50 1.99 2.20
CA PHE A 283 31.68 0.97 1.16
C PHE A 283 33.12 0.45 1.09
N LEU A 284 33.30 -0.87 0.97
CA LEU A 284 34.62 -1.48 0.79
C LEU A 284 35.01 -1.61 -0.68
N THR A 285 34.06 -1.42 -1.60
CA THR A 285 34.26 -1.48 -3.04
C THR A 285 33.66 -0.26 -3.73
N ASP A 286 34.16 0.07 -4.93
CA ASP A 286 33.50 1.01 -5.82
C ASP A 286 32.42 0.26 -6.63
N PRO A 287 31.12 0.55 -6.43
CA PRO A 287 30.04 -0.12 -7.15
C PRO A 287 30.17 -0.03 -8.68
N MET A 288 30.73 1.07 -9.19
CA MET A 288 30.93 1.31 -10.63
C MET A 288 32.10 0.49 -11.20
N ALA A 289 33.01 0.02 -10.34
CA ALA A 289 34.17 -0.79 -10.71
C ALA A 289 33.94 -2.31 -10.50
N ALA A 290 32.72 -2.72 -10.13
CA ALA A 290 32.38 -4.12 -9.94
C ALA A 290 32.64 -4.95 -11.22
N PRO A 291 33.18 -6.17 -11.11
CA PRO A 291 33.41 -7.01 -12.27
C PRO A 291 32.11 -7.36 -12.99
N ALA A 292 32.14 -7.47 -14.31
CA ALA A 292 30.96 -7.83 -15.10
C ALA A 292 30.40 -9.20 -14.64
N PHE A 293 29.08 -9.33 -14.53
CA PHE A 293 28.43 -10.49 -13.92
C PHE A 293 28.86 -11.83 -14.55
N GLY A 294 28.94 -11.89 -15.89
CA GLY A 294 29.39 -13.09 -16.62
C GLY A 294 30.88 -13.45 -16.43
N THR A 295 31.65 -12.60 -15.76
CA THR A 295 33.08 -12.82 -15.46
C THR A 295 33.33 -13.20 -14.00
N LEU A 296 32.29 -13.23 -13.16
CA LEU A 296 32.40 -13.64 -11.77
C LEU A 296 32.99 -15.06 -11.66
N PRO A 297 34.02 -15.28 -10.82
CA PRO A 297 34.58 -16.61 -10.58
C PRO A 297 33.49 -17.65 -10.22
N GLY A 298 33.63 -18.86 -10.77
CA GLY A 298 32.75 -19.96 -10.39
C GLY A 298 32.84 -20.29 -8.89
N GLY A 299 31.70 -20.60 -8.28
CA GLY A 299 31.63 -20.96 -6.85
C GLY A 299 31.32 -19.80 -5.90
N ILE A 300 31.20 -18.55 -6.39
CA ILE A 300 30.77 -17.40 -5.57
C ILE A 300 29.30 -17.53 -5.16
N GLY A 301 28.47 -18.15 -5.98
CA GLY A 301 27.04 -18.30 -5.77
C GLY A 301 26.34 -18.71 -7.05
N ALA A 302 25.01 -18.65 -7.04
CA ALA A 302 24.19 -18.98 -8.21
C ALA A 302 22.88 -18.19 -8.24
N LEU A 303 22.34 -18.00 -9.45
CA LEU A 303 20.95 -17.59 -9.62
C LEU A 303 20.02 -18.68 -9.09
N ARG A 304 18.96 -18.28 -8.39
CA ARG A 304 18.07 -19.17 -7.65
C ARG A 304 16.63 -18.98 -8.10
N PRO A 305 15.95 -20.02 -8.63
CA PRO A 305 14.52 -19.93 -8.89
C PRO A 305 13.76 -19.98 -7.56
N VAL A 306 12.66 -19.24 -7.48
CA VAL A 306 11.76 -19.21 -6.33
C VAL A 306 10.37 -19.53 -6.83
N ARG A 307 9.84 -20.66 -6.35
CA ARG A 307 8.51 -21.13 -6.70
C ARG A 307 7.47 -20.04 -6.47
N GLY A 308 6.64 -19.75 -7.48
CA GLY A 308 5.63 -18.69 -7.40
C GLY A 308 6.14 -17.25 -7.35
N TYR A 309 7.42 -16.98 -7.66
CA TYR A 309 8.01 -15.63 -7.78
C TYR A 309 9.00 -15.46 -8.94
N PHE A 310 9.87 -16.44 -9.20
CA PHE A 310 10.98 -16.28 -10.14
C PHE A 310 11.50 -17.61 -10.70
N GLY A 311 11.91 -17.60 -11.97
CA GLY A 311 12.51 -18.76 -12.64
C GLY A 311 11.46 -19.61 -13.36
N GLN A 312 11.27 -19.34 -14.65
CA GLN A 312 10.33 -20.07 -15.51
C GLN A 312 10.76 -21.53 -15.62
N GLY A 313 9.84 -22.47 -15.37
CA GLY A 313 10.16 -23.90 -15.32
C GLY A 313 11.27 -24.25 -14.33
N MET A 314 11.41 -23.50 -13.23
CA MET A 314 12.50 -23.63 -12.24
C MET A 314 13.91 -23.40 -12.81
N VAL A 315 14.02 -22.62 -13.90
CA VAL A 315 15.28 -22.15 -14.46
C VAL A 315 15.43 -20.66 -14.20
N ALA A 316 16.41 -20.28 -13.39
CA ALA A 316 16.68 -18.89 -13.06
C ALA A 316 17.50 -18.21 -14.17
N THR A 317 16.90 -17.20 -14.81
CA THR A 317 17.55 -16.36 -15.83
C THR A 317 17.24 -14.91 -15.49
N ILE A 318 18.23 -14.03 -15.61
CA ILE A 318 18.05 -12.59 -15.38
C ILE A 318 17.08 -12.03 -16.42
N GLN A 319 16.13 -11.20 -15.97
CA GLN A 319 15.07 -10.62 -16.80
C GLN A 319 15.18 -9.10 -16.82
N ALA A 320 14.68 -8.48 -17.90
CA ALA A 320 14.46 -7.04 -17.94
C ALA A 320 13.15 -6.68 -17.21
N GLY A 321 13.12 -5.49 -16.62
CA GLY A 321 11.92 -4.96 -15.98
C GLY A 321 10.88 -4.43 -16.97
N THR A 322 9.63 -4.34 -16.50
CA THR A 322 8.53 -3.77 -17.29
C THR A 322 8.53 -2.24 -17.21
N THR A 323 8.12 -1.58 -18.30
CA THR A 323 7.97 -0.12 -18.31
C THR A 323 6.67 0.27 -17.62
N TYR A 324 6.76 1.04 -16.54
CA TYR A 324 5.60 1.52 -15.78
C TYR A 324 4.67 2.39 -16.63
N GLY A 325 3.37 2.32 -16.35
CA GLY A 325 2.34 3.09 -17.06
C GLY A 325 1.89 2.47 -18.39
N THR A 326 2.34 1.25 -18.67
CA THR A 326 1.97 0.48 -19.87
C THR A 326 1.11 -0.73 -19.51
N GLU A 327 0.43 -1.30 -20.50
CA GLU A 327 -0.29 -2.58 -20.40
C GLU A 327 0.56 -3.68 -19.73
N GLN A 328 1.84 -3.78 -20.11
CA GLN A 328 2.77 -4.79 -19.61
C GLN A 328 3.07 -4.65 -18.12
N SER A 329 3.00 -3.44 -17.57
CA SER A 329 3.17 -3.21 -16.14
C SER A 329 1.92 -3.55 -15.32
N GLY A 330 0.77 -3.76 -15.98
CA GLY A 330 -0.52 -3.91 -15.30
C GLY A 330 -1.15 -2.62 -14.82
N ILE A 331 -0.51 -1.47 -15.08
CA ILE A 331 -1.00 -0.14 -14.70
C ILE A 331 -0.85 0.77 -15.89
N ARG A 332 -1.93 1.46 -16.26
CA ARG A 332 -1.91 2.38 -17.41
C ARG A 332 -2.85 3.55 -17.23
N LEU A 333 -2.66 4.55 -18.08
CA LEU A 333 -3.62 5.63 -18.23
C LEU A 333 -4.99 5.09 -18.65
N SER A 334 -6.05 5.59 -18.01
CA SER A 334 -7.43 5.24 -18.30
C SER A 334 -8.01 6.10 -19.41
N THR A 335 -8.92 5.50 -20.16
CA THR A 335 -9.81 6.18 -21.11
C THR A 335 -11.27 6.09 -20.68
N ALA A 336 -11.55 5.48 -19.51
CA ALA A 336 -12.89 5.11 -19.06
C ALA A 336 -13.53 6.09 -18.08
N PHE A 337 -12.75 6.97 -17.45
CA PHE A 337 -13.23 7.96 -16.49
C PHE A 337 -13.29 9.35 -17.11
N ASN A 338 -14.21 10.20 -16.62
CA ASN A 338 -14.23 11.63 -16.96
C ASN A 338 -13.16 12.44 -16.20
N THR A 339 -11.98 11.84 -16.06
CA THR A 339 -10.83 12.34 -15.33
C THR A 339 -9.61 12.02 -16.16
N PRO A 340 -9.04 12.99 -16.91
CA PRO A 340 -8.01 12.70 -17.91
C PRO A 340 -6.69 12.22 -17.29
N ASP A 341 -6.50 12.41 -15.99
CA ASP A 341 -5.32 11.97 -15.22
C ASP A 341 -5.48 10.58 -14.56
N ALA A 342 -6.65 9.94 -14.70
CA ALA A 342 -6.93 8.69 -14.01
C ALA A 342 -6.15 7.51 -14.62
N TYR A 343 -5.41 6.78 -13.79
CA TYR A 343 -4.82 5.50 -14.12
C TYR A 343 -5.68 4.34 -13.57
N VAL A 344 -5.57 3.18 -14.20
CA VAL A 344 -6.30 1.94 -13.84
C VAL A 344 -5.36 0.74 -13.81
N LEU A 345 -5.78 -0.30 -13.08
CA LEU A 345 -5.18 -1.62 -13.21
C LEU A 345 -5.72 -2.29 -14.47
N THR A 346 -4.85 -2.90 -15.27
CA THR A 346 -5.22 -3.56 -16.52
C THR A 346 -4.76 -5.01 -16.55
N ASP A 347 -5.45 -5.84 -17.33
CA ASP A 347 -5.13 -7.26 -17.55
C ASP A 347 -3.97 -7.46 -18.55
N GLY A 348 -3.39 -6.37 -19.07
CA GLY A 348 -2.33 -6.39 -20.08
C GLY A 348 -2.84 -6.63 -21.50
N LEU A 349 -4.15 -6.86 -21.66
CA LEU A 349 -4.85 -7.06 -22.93
C LEU A 349 -5.78 -5.89 -23.24
N GLY A 350 -5.66 -4.77 -22.52
CA GLY A 350 -6.49 -3.59 -22.69
C GLY A 350 -7.71 -3.52 -21.77
N THR A 351 -8.03 -4.56 -21.01
CA THR A 351 -9.19 -4.56 -20.12
C THR A 351 -8.84 -3.91 -18.80
N ASN A 352 -9.69 -3.03 -18.28
CA ASN A 352 -9.61 -2.60 -16.88
C ASN A 352 -9.98 -3.79 -15.99
N ARG A 353 -9.14 -4.13 -15.00
CA ARG A 353 -9.39 -5.23 -14.07
C ARG A 353 -10.55 -4.95 -13.12
N TYR A 354 -10.79 -3.69 -12.79
CA TYR A 354 -11.79 -3.26 -11.81
C TYR A 354 -12.54 -2.02 -12.31
N PRO A 355 -13.32 -2.14 -13.42
CA PRO A 355 -14.18 -1.08 -13.87
C PRO A 355 -15.34 -0.88 -12.88
N PRO A 356 -15.94 0.33 -12.81
CA PRO A 356 -17.13 0.55 -11.99
C PRO A 356 -18.23 -0.47 -12.27
N SER A 357 -18.67 -1.20 -11.25
CA SER A 357 -19.71 -2.23 -11.33
C SER A 357 -20.77 -2.05 -10.23
N ALA A 358 -21.93 -2.68 -10.41
CA ALA A 358 -22.96 -2.72 -9.37
C ALA A 358 -22.58 -3.70 -8.25
N GLY A 359 -23.10 -3.47 -7.05
CA GLY A 359 -22.92 -4.31 -5.87
C GLY A 359 -23.46 -5.73 -6.05
N THR A 360 -22.81 -6.68 -5.38
CA THR A 360 -23.14 -8.12 -5.42
C THR A 360 -24.04 -8.55 -4.27
N ASP A 361 -24.33 -7.62 -3.36
CA ASP A 361 -24.91 -7.80 -2.04
C ASP A 361 -26.44 -7.63 -2.01
N GLY A 362 -27.13 -7.77 -3.14
CA GLY A 362 -28.60 -7.62 -3.22
C GLY A 362 -29.42 -8.63 -2.40
N GLY A 363 -28.77 -9.67 -1.85
CA GLY A 363 -29.37 -10.56 -0.84
C GLY A 363 -29.32 -10.00 0.59
N SER A 364 -28.39 -9.08 0.87
CA SER A 364 -28.12 -8.51 2.20
C SER A 364 -28.59 -7.05 2.31
N VAL A 365 -28.56 -6.31 1.21
CA VAL A 365 -28.98 -4.90 1.15
C VAL A 365 -30.12 -4.70 0.14
N SER A 366 -31.08 -3.85 0.49
CA SER A 366 -32.32 -3.68 -0.29
C SER A 366 -32.11 -2.97 -1.63
N GLN A 367 -31.11 -2.10 -1.64
CA GLN A 367 -30.63 -1.36 -2.80
C GLN A 367 -29.10 -1.41 -2.69
N PRO A 368 -28.42 -2.24 -3.50
CA PRO A 368 -26.96 -2.20 -3.64
C PRO A 368 -26.46 -0.90 -4.25
N LEU A 369 -25.14 -0.68 -4.22
CA LEU A 369 -24.50 0.35 -5.04
C LEU A 369 -24.70 0.04 -6.53
N THR A 370 -24.99 1.06 -7.34
CA THR A 370 -25.03 0.94 -8.80
C THR A 370 -23.67 1.27 -9.41
N ALA A 371 -23.40 0.77 -10.62
CA ALA A 371 -22.16 1.09 -11.35
C ALA A 371 -21.96 2.61 -11.56
N LEU A 372 -23.05 3.36 -11.76
CA LEU A 372 -23.02 4.82 -11.91
C LEU A 372 -22.62 5.52 -10.59
N GLU A 373 -23.14 5.04 -9.46
CA GLU A 373 -22.77 5.57 -8.15
C GLU A 373 -21.29 5.31 -7.85
N VAL A 374 -20.80 4.11 -8.16
CA VAL A 374 -19.39 3.75 -8.00
C VAL A 374 -18.50 4.60 -8.90
N GLN A 375 -18.86 4.77 -10.17
CA GLN A 375 -18.12 5.64 -11.10
C GLN A 375 -18.07 7.08 -10.58
N THR A 376 -19.22 7.63 -10.19
CA THR A 376 -19.30 9.02 -9.70
C THR A 376 -18.49 9.19 -8.42
N LEU A 377 -18.54 8.22 -7.50
CA LEU A 377 -17.76 8.23 -6.27
C LEU A 377 -16.24 8.25 -6.55
N LEU A 378 -15.77 7.38 -7.44
CA LEU A 378 -14.36 7.35 -7.85
C LEU A 378 -13.93 8.66 -8.51
N GLU A 379 -14.77 9.24 -9.37
CA GLU A 379 -14.51 10.54 -10.02
C GLU A 379 -14.47 11.70 -9.02
N GLU A 380 -15.40 11.76 -8.06
CA GLU A 380 -15.42 12.82 -7.04
C GLU A 380 -14.25 12.69 -6.04
N ALA A 381 -13.89 11.47 -5.64
CA ALA A 381 -12.67 11.23 -4.87
C ALA A 381 -11.42 11.67 -5.66
N PHE A 382 -11.38 11.39 -6.97
CA PHE A 382 -10.29 11.85 -7.82
C PHE A 382 -10.24 13.38 -7.95
N ASN A 383 -11.40 14.04 -8.01
CA ASN A 383 -11.45 15.50 -8.04
C ASN A 383 -10.85 16.11 -6.76
N ILE A 384 -11.07 15.48 -5.59
CA ILE A 384 -10.47 15.89 -4.32
C ILE A 384 -8.96 15.64 -4.32
N LEU A 385 -8.49 14.43 -4.69
CA LEU A 385 -7.04 14.16 -4.71
C LEU A 385 -6.29 15.06 -5.69
N SER A 386 -6.92 15.43 -6.83
CA SER A 386 -6.33 16.34 -7.82
C SER A 386 -6.17 17.78 -7.31
N GLN A 387 -6.70 18.10 -6.14
CA GLN A 387 -6.57 19.39 -5.47
C GLN A 387 -5.81 19.29 -4.16
N ALA A 388 -5.77 18.11 -3.54
CA ALA A 388 -5.15 17.86 -2.26
C ALA A 388 -3.64 18.14 -2.32
N ARG A 389 -3.11 18.81 -1.29
CA ARG A 389 -1.69 18.97 -1.07
C ARG A 389 -1.14 17.69 -0.46
N ALA A 390 -0.08 17.17 -1.07
CA ALA A 390 0.68 16.05 -0.58
C ALA A 390 1.39 16.37 0.76
N GLN A 391 1.47 15.39 1.65
CA GLN A 391 2.23 15.42 2.89
C GLN A 391 3.67 14.98 2.67
N ILE A 392 3.88 13.87 1.97
CA ILE A 392 5.17 13.17 1.91
C ILE A 392 5.85 13.31 0.55
N ARG A 393 5.62 14.43 -0.15
CA ARG A 393 6.16 14.62 -1.50
C ARG A 393 6.94 15.92 -1.62
N GLN A 394 8.04 15.83 -2.36
CA GLN A 394 8.81 16.98 -2.82
C GLN A 394 8.60 17.19 -4.33
N PRO A 395 8.65 18.45 -4.82
CA PRO A 395 8.68 19.67 -4.02
C PRO A 395 7.40 19.85 -3.20
N LEU A 396 7.51 20.53 -2.04
CA LEU A 396 6.34 20.91 -1.24
C LEU A 396 5.29 21.62 -2.10
N ASN A 397 4.02 21.52 -1.69
CA ASN A 397 2.87 22.01 -2.45
C ASN A 397 2.58 21.22 -3.75
N SER A 398 3.16 20.02 -3.89
CA SER A 398 2.73 19.04 -4.90
C SER A 398 1.34 18.48 -4.60
N ARG A 399 0.67 17.98 -5.65
CA ARG A 399 -0.62 17.30 -5.53
C ARG A 399 -0.46 15.89 -4.94
N ALA A 400 -1.39 15.48 -4.09
CA ALA A 400 -1.40 14.14 -3.50
C ALA A 400 -1.52 13.07 -4.59
N GLN A 401 -0.81 11.95 -4.41
CA GLN A 401 -0.82 10.81 -5.31
C GLN A 401 -1.25 9.55 -4.56
N VAL A 402 -2.43 9.00 -4.90
CA VAL A 402 -3.09 7.93 -4.13
C VAL A 402 -3.83 6.96 -5.04
N THR A 403 -4.22 5.82 -4.46
CA THR A 403 -5.23 4.91 -5.01
C THR A 403 -6.52 5.02 -4.24
N VAL A 404 -7.65 4.92 -4.95
CA VAL A 404 -9.00 4.89 -4.39
C VAL A 404 -9.66 3.56 -4.77
N SER A 405 -10.24 2.89 -3.79
CA SER A 405 -10.97 1.63 -3.96
C SER A 405 -12.37 1.74 -3.36
N VAL A 406 -13.35 1.13 -4.03
CA VAL A 406 -14.74 1.02 -3.54
C VAL A 406 -15.14 -0.46 -3.47
N VAL A 407 -15.77 -0.85 -2.37
CA VAL A 407 -16.30 -2.21 -2.15
C VAL A 407 -17.77 -2.19 -1.73
N ASP A 408 -18.48 -3.29 -1.94
CA ASP A 408 -19.82 -3.52 -1.37
C ASP A 408 -19.75 -4.13 0.05
N THR A 409 -20.89 -4.50 0.64
CA THR A 409 -20.93 -5.09 2.00
C THR A 409 -20.46 -6.54 2.09
N ASN A 410 -20.27 -7.22 0.95
CA ASN A 410 -19.61 -8.52 0.88
C ASN A 410 -18.08 -8.38 0.78
N GLY A 411 -17.55 -7.16 0.70
CA GLY A 411 -16.11 -6.90 0.49
C GLY A 411 -15.68 -7.06 -0.97
N GLU A 412 -16.62 -7.15 -1.91
CA GLU A 412 -16.35 -7.28 -3.33
C GLU A 412 -15.92 -5.95 -3.94
N ILE A 413 -14.87 -5.97 -4.76
CA ILE A 413 -14.32 -4.78 -5.42
C ILE A 413 -15.30 -4.30 -6.49
N LEU A 414 -15.85 -3.09 -6.32
CA LEU A 414 -16.76 -2.49 -7.30
C LEU A 414 -16.06 -1.54 -8.27
N GLY A 415 -14.87 -1.05 -7.91
CA GLY A 415 -14.08 -0.23 -8.80
C GLY A 415 -12.85 0.36 -8.13
N MET A 416 -11.85 0.68 -8.94
CA MET A 416 -10.62 1.34 -8.49
C MET A 416 -10.13 2.38 -9.49
N VAL A 417 -9.53 3.44 -8.95
CA VAL A 417 -8.83 4.46 -9.73
C VAL A 417 -7.59 4.93 -8.98
N ARG A 418 -6.58 5.37 -9.69
CA ARG A 418 -5.30 5.82 -9.11
C ARG A 418 -4.75 7.00 -9.87
N SER A 419 -4.02 7.86 -9.19
CA SER A 419 -3.24 8.90 -9.82
C SER A 419 -1.94 8.32 -10.43
N PRO A 420 -1.28 9.01 -11.38
CA PRO A 420 -0.21 8.43 -12.21
C PRO A 420 1.01 7.93 -11.44
N ASP A 421 1.33 8.51 -10.29
CA ASP A 421 2.54 8.23 -9.50
C ASP A 421 2.19 7.91 -8.03
N GLY A 422 1.00 7.34 -7.80
CA GLY A 422 0.64 6.80 -6.49
C GLY A 422 1.57 5.64 -6.12
N PRO A 423 2.11 5.58 -4.88
CA PRO A 423 2.89 4.44 -4.42
C PRO A 423 2.15 3.11 -4.61
N ILE A 424 2.87 2.07 -5.03
CA ILE A 424 2.26 0.80 -5.42
C ILE A 424 1.70 0.06 -4.20
N PHE A 425 2.31 0.21 -3.03
CA PHE A 425 1.75 -0.38 -1.80
C PHE A 425 0.31 0.11 -1.54
N GLY A 426 0.02 1.36 -1.91
CA GLY A 426 -1.29 1.99 -1.75
C GLY A 426 -2.41 1.28 -2.50
N THR A 427 -2.11 0.45 -3.51
CA THR A 427 -3.12 -0.29 -4.29
C THR A 427 -3.90 -1.30 -3.44
N ASP A 428 -3.17 -2.15 -2.72
CA ASP A 428 -3.76 -3.21 -1.90
C ASP A 428 -4.28 -2.60 -0.59
N VAL A 429 -3.54 -1.63 -0.06
CA VAL A 429 -3.91 -0.92 1.18
C VAL A 429 -5.22 -0.14 1.01
N SER A 430 -5.45 0.59 -0.09
CA SER A 430 -6.73 1.29 -0.29
C SER A 430 -7.92 0.33 -0.29
N LEU A 431 -7.71 -0.90 -0.80
CA LEU A 431 -8.71 -1.95 -0.75
C LEU A 431 -8.90 -2.55 0.65
N GLN A 432 -7.81 -2.83 1.38
CA GLN A 432 -7.89 -3.28 2.79
C GLN A 432 -8.67 -2.25 3.62
N LYS A 433 -8.37 -0.97 3.45
CA LYS A 433 -9.03 0.15 4.10
C LYS A 433 -10.54 0.19 3.79
N ALA A 434 -10.91 0.10 2.51
CA ALA A 434 -12.32 0.08 2.08
C ALA A 434 -13.11 -1.08 2.73
N ARG A 435 -12.51 -2.28 2.76
CA ARG A 435 -13.09 -3.48 3.39
C ARG A 435 -13.19 -3.34 4.90
N THR A 436 -12.21 -2.74 5.53
CA THR A 436 -12.18 -2.52 6.98
C THR A 436 -13.36 -1.65 7.43
N ALA A 437 -13.56 -0.51 6.77
CA ALA A 437 -14.70 0.37 7.06
C ALA A 437 -16.05 -0.32 6.83
N ALA A 438 -16.21 -1.02 5.70
CA ALA A 438 -17.44 -1.77 5.40
C ALA A 438 -17.70 -2.88 6.41
N PHE A 439 -16.69 -3.68 6.75
CA PHE A 439 -16.81 -4.82 7.64
C PHE A 439 -17.20 -4.40 9.06
N PHE A 440 -16.43 -3.52 9.70
CA PHE A 440 -16.66 -3.16 11.10
C PHE A 440 -17.90 -2.28 11.31
N SER A 441 -18.39 -1.63 10.25
CA SER A 441 -19.69 -0.93 10.26
C SER A 441 -20.88 -1.85 10.00
N GLY A 442 -20.63 -3.09 9.58
CA GLY A 442 -21.65 -4.05 9.15
C GLY A 442 -22.25 -4.88 10.28
N PRO A 443 -23.43 -5.49 10.07
CA PRO A 443 -24.10 -6.32 11.07
C PRO A 443 -23.43 -7.68 11.29
N ASP A 444 -22.60 -8.14 10.34
CA ASP A 444 -22.04 -9.48 10.33
C ASP A 444 -20.67 -9.60 11.02
N ALA A 445 -20.02 -8.49 11.37
CA ALA A 445 -18.64 -8.50 11.87
C ALA A 445 -18.45 -9.42 13.08
N ALA A 446 -19.30 -9.30 14.11
CA ALA A 446 -19.25 -10.16 15.28
C ALA A 446 -19.46 -11.65 14.93
N ASN A 447 -20.38 -11.95 14.02
CA ASN A 447 -20.69 -13.31 13.63
C ASN A 447 -19.55 -13.94 12.84
N ASP A 448 -19.02 -13.23 11.84
CA ASP A 448 -17.91 -13.68 10.99
C ASP A 448 -16.63 -13.90 11.82
N LEU A 449 -16.31 -12.97 12.71
CA LEU A 449 -15.18 -13.12 13.63
C LEU A 449 -15.38 -14.33 14.54
N ASN A 450 -16.57 -14.55 15.12
CA ASN A 450 -16.80 -15.72 15.98
C ASN A 450 -16.79 -17.05 15.21
N ALA A 451 -17.25 -17.05 13.95
CA ALA A 451 -17.39 -18.23 13.10
C ALA A 451 -16.15 -18.53 12.25
N THR A 452 -15.07 -17.75 12.38
CA THR A 452 -13.78 -18.05 11.72
C THR A 452 -13.31 -19.44 12.15
N PRO A 453 -13.17 -20.41 11.23
CA PRO A 453 -12.74 -21.76 11.57
C PRO A 453 -11.35 -21.76 12.17
N ARG A 454 -11.07 -22.77 13.00
CA ARG A 454 -9.68 -23.12 13.29
C ARG A 454 -9.08 -23.66 11.99
N PRO A 455 -7.93 -23.16 11.54
CA PRO A 455 -7.27 -23.78 10.41
C PRO A 455 -6.97 -25.25 10.76
N PRO A 456 -6.95 -26.17 9.77
CA PRO A 456 -6.42 -27.50 10.00
C PRO A 456 -5.00 -27.37 10.57
N ALA A 457 -4.65 -28.16 11.59
CA ALA A 457 -3.26 -28.22 12.04
C ALA A 457 -2.40 -28.64 10.84
N LEU A 458 -1.51 -27.76 10.40
CA LEU A 458 -0.49 -28.15 9.44
C LEU A 458 0.48 -29.07 10.19
N GLU A 459 0.42 -30.38 9.91
CA GLU A 459 1.31 -31.38 10.49
C GLU A 459 2.79 -31.01 10.22
N PRO A 460 3.69 -31.05 11.20
CA PRO A 460 5.13 -30.98 10.93
C PRO A 460 5.50 -32.08 9.90
N PRO A 461 6.24 -31.80 8.81
CA PRO A 461 7.12 -30.66 8.55
C PRO A 461 6.52 -29.53 7.67
N ALA A 462 5.21 -29.44 7.51
CA ALA A 462 4.51 -28.49 6.60
C ALA A 462 4.65 -26.99 6.96
N VAL A 463 5.41 -26.67 7.99
CA VAL A 463 5.42 -25.39 8.67
C VAL A 463 6.85 -25.04 9.07
N PRO A 464 7.36 -23.83 8.79
CA PRO A 464 8.65 -23.40 9.30
C PRO A 464 8.72 -23.53 10.84
N ALA A 465 9.86 -24.01 11.36
CA ALA A 465 10.10 -24.07 12.80
C ALA A 465 9.84 -22.67 13.43
N GLY A 466 8.95 -22.60 14.43
CA GLY A 466 8.42 -21.35 15.02
C GLY A 466 6.91 -21.16 14.81
N LEU A 467 6.36 -21.52 13.64
CA LEU A 467 4.91 -21.55 13.40
C LEU A 467 4.27 -22.85 13.89
N SER A 468 5.00 -23.98 13.92
CA SER A 468 4.45 -25.28 14.31
C SER A 468 3.93 -25.32 15.75
N ASP A 469 4.58 -24.59 16.67
CA ASP A 469 4.13 -24.44 18.06
C ASP A 469 2.89 -23.55 18.18
N GLN A 470 2.70 -22.60 17.25
CA GLN A 470 1.53 -21.72 17.21
C GLN A 470 0.31 -22.38 16.52
N MET A 471 0.55 -23.35 15.63
CA MET A 471 -0.46 -24.00 14.78
C MET A 471 -0.92 -25.38 15.30
N ALA A 472 -0.31 -25.92 16.36
CA ALA A 472 -0.70 -27.21 16.94
C ALA A 472 -2.06 -27.13 17.68
N GLY A 473 -3.16 -27.27 16.93
CA GLY A 473 -4.52 -27.46 17.48
C GLY A 473 -5.22 -26.22 18.05
N ASN A 474 -4.58 -25.06 17.98
CA ASN A 474 -5.12 -23.80 18.49
C ASN A 474 -5.49 -22.83 17.36
N ARG A 475 -6.61 -22.12 17.54
CA ARG A 475 -6.92 -20.89 16.80
C ARG A 475 -5.76 -19.89 17.03
N PRO A 476 -5.46 -18.95 16.11
CA PRO A 476 -4.62 -17.81 16.47
C PRO A 476 -5.10 -17.22 17.80
N PRO A 477 -4.24 -17.14 18.84
CA PRO A 477 -4.64 -16.64 20.16
C PRO A 477 -5.20 -15.23 20.01
N GLY A 478 -6.44 -14.97 20.40
CA GLY A 478 -7.03 -13.61 20.37
C GLY A 478 -8.29 -13.47 19.53
N LEU A 479 -8.44 -14.22 18.43
CA LEU A 479 -9.61 -14.16 17.54
C LEU A 479 -10.89 -14.69 18.23
N ASP A 480 -10.75 -15.66 19.13
CA ASP A 480 -11.86 -16.22 19.94
C ASP A 480 -12.41 -15.25 20.97
N THR A 481 -11.60 -14.27 21.35
CA THR A 481 -11.97 -13.31 22.39
C THR A 481 -12.18 -11.90 21.84
N VAL A 482 -11.79 -11.59 20.59
CA VAL A 482 -11.82 -10.22 20.04
C VAL A 482 -13.21 -9.57 20.12
N VAL A 483 -14.28 -10.31 19.83
CA VAL A 483 -15.66 -9.80 19.95
C VAL A 483 -16.00 -9.50 21.41
N THR A 484 -15.68 -10.42 22.32
CA THR A 484 -15.90 -10.24 23.76
C THR A 484 -15.06 -9.09 24.33
N ARG A 485 -13.78 -8.97 23.94
CA ARG A 485 -12.88 -7.87 24.29
C ARG A 485 -13.47 -6.53 23.83
N THR A 486 -13.92 -6.46 22.58
CA THR A 486 -14.52 -5.24 22.02
C THR A 486 -15.79 -4.82 22.76
N ARG A 487 -16.70 -5.77 23.01
CA ARG A 487 -17.95 -5.50 23.76
C ARG A 487 -17.69 -5.04 25.19
N THR A 488 -16.71 -5.66 25.86
CA THR A 488 -16.28 -5.27 27.20
C THR A 488 -15.65 -3.88 27.19
N PHE A 489 -14.78 -3.62 26.22
CA PHE A 489 -14.05 -2.36 26.09
C PHE A 489 -14.97 -1.16 25.82
N PHE A 490 -16.03 -1.36 25.03
CA PHE A 490 -17.03 -0.32 24.78
C PHE A 490 -18.18 -0.28 25.80
N ASP A 491 -18.25 -1.23 26.75
CA ASP A 491 -19.42 -1.45 27.60
C ASP A 491 -20.71 -1.56 26.78
N ASP A 492 -20.63 -2.26 25.64
CA ASP A 492 -21.73 -2.43 24.69
C ASP A 492 -21.83 -3.91 24.26
N PRO A 493 -22.85 -4.66 24.70
CA PRO A 493 -23.05 -6.05 24.30
C PRO A 493 -23.42 -6.22 22.82
N THR A 494 -23.79 -5.14 22.14
CA THR A 494 -24.15 -5.11 20.71
C THR A 494 -23.04 -4.58 19.81
N ALA A 495 -21.86 -4.28 20.35
CA ALA A 495 -20.74 -3.85 19.53
C ALA A 495 -20.43 -4.88 18.41
N LEU A 496 -20.06 -4.36 17.24
CA LEU A 496 -19.78 -5.11 16.01
C LEU A 496 -21.02 -5.79 15.38
N THR A 497 -22.22 -5.26 15.61
CA THR A 497 -23.45 -5.70 14.91
C THR A 497 -24.10 -4.56 14.11
N GLY A 498 -23.30 -3.63 13.60
CA GLY A 498 -23.77 -2.54 12.73
C GLY A 498 -24.44 -1.36 13.44
N THR A 499 -24.31 -1.28 14.78
CA THR A 499 -24.83 -0.17 15.59
C THR A 499 -24.01 1.11 15.45
N HIS A 500 -22.75 0.99 15.05
CA HIS A 500 -21.81 2.08 14.87
C HIS A 500 -21.13 2.01 13.51
N ALA A 501 -20.93 3.18 12.88
CA ALA A 501 -20.15 3.33 11.66
C ALA A 501 -18.68 3.59 12.02
N PHE A 502 -17.80 2.69 11.60
CA PHE A 502 -16.35 2.77 11.82
C PHE A 502 -15.64 3.24 10.54
N ALA A 503 -14.80 4.26 10.69
CA ALA A 503 -13.74 4.60 9.76
C ALA A 503 -12.43 3.94 10.21
N ASP A 504 -11.44 3.81 9.33
CA ASP A 504 -10.13 3.25 9.72
C ASP A 504 -9.43 4.08 10.79
N ARG A 505 -9.70 5.38 10.91
CA ARG A 505 -9.15 6.15 12.03
C ARG A 505 -9.66 5.64 13.37
N SER A 506 -10.95 5.33 13.46
CA SER A 506 -11.55 4.74 14.67
C SER A 506 -10.99 3.35 14.93
N GLY A 507 -10.90 2.52 13.88
CA GLY A 507 -10.31 1.18 13.93
C GLY A 507 -8.84 1.19 14.35
N GLY A 508 -8.06 2.11 13.80
CA GLY A 508 -6.65 2.32 14.15
C GLY A 508 -6.47 2.78 15.59
N ASN A 509 -7.36 3.64 16.12
CA ASN A 509 -7.32 4.02 17.53
C ASN A 509 -7.42 2.78 18.45
N ILE A 510 -8.34 1.85 18.17
CA ILE A 510 -8.57 0.66 19.00
C ILE A 510 -7.62 -0.51 18.68
N SER A 511 -6.68 -0.32 17.75
CA SER A 511 -5.63 -1.29 17.38
C SER A 511 -4.26 -0.95 17.99
N ARG A 512 -4.19 0.03 18.89
CA ARG A 512 -2.95 0.44 19.55
C ARG A 512 -2.62 -0.41 20.79
N PRO A 513 -1.34 -0.73 21.03
CA PRO A 513 -0.91 -1.41 22.26
C PRO A 513 -1.04 -0.50 23.49
N TYR A 514 -1.09 0.82 23.27
CA TYR A 514 -1.50 1.84 24.24
C TYR A 514 -2.77 2.53 23.75
N PHE A 515 -3.88 2.38 24.48
CA PHE A 515 -5.09 3.14 24.19
C PHE A 515 -5.35 4.21 25.26
N PRO A 516 -5.48 5.49 24.88
CA PRO A 516 -5.36 6.05 23.54
C PRO A 516 -3.90 6.08 23.07
N ASP A 517 -3.70 6.26 21.77
CA ASP A 517 -2.36 6.31 21.15
C ASP A 517 -1.46 7.32 21.87
N GLY A 518 -0.21 6.93 22.14
CA GLY A 518 0.76 7.74 22.91
C GLY A 518 0.48 7.88 24.41
N GLU A 519 -0.61 7.33 24.96
CA GLU A 519 -0.87 7.42 26.40
C GLU A 519 -0.39 6.18 27.16
N LEU A 520 0.86 6.21 27.62
CA LEU A 520 1.50 5.14 28.37
C LEU A 520 0.73 4.73 29.64
N GLY A 521 0.91 3.47 30.06
CA GLY A 521 0.35 2.93 31.30
C GLY A 521 -1.12 2.52 31.21
N ASN A 522 -1.80 2.86 30.11
CA ASN A 522 -3.09 2.27 29.78
C ASN A 522 -2.91 0.92 29.07
N GLY A 523 -3.96 0.09 29.12
CA GLY A 523 -4.00 -1.18 28.40
C GLY A 523 -4.18 -1.00 26.88
N PRO A 524 -4.10 -2.12 26.13
CA PRO A 524 -4.28 -2.11 24.68
C PRO A 524 -5.74 -1.84 24.31
N GLY A 525 -5.93 -1.33 23.09
CA GLY A 525 -7.23 -1.37 22.45
C GLY A 525 -7.65 -2.82 22.13
N PRO A 526 -8.96 -3.09 21.96
CA PRO A 526 -9.50 -4.45 21.82
C PRO A 526 -9.00 -5.22 20.59
N PHE A 527 -8.45 -4.54 19.58
CA PHE A 527 -7.88 -5.16 18.39
C PHE A 527 -6.37 -5.38 18.48
N SER A 528 -5.72 -4.84 19.51
CA SER A 528 -4.28 -4.97 19.70
C SER A 528 -3.93 -6.10 20.67
N VAL A 529 -2.66 -6.51 20.61
CA VAL A 529 -2.02 -7.28 21.69
C VAL A 529 -1.48 -6.32 22.75
N PRO A 530 -1.26 -6.78 24.00
CA PRO A 530 -0.52 -6.00 24.99
C PRO A 530 0.88 -5.61 24.49
N ILE A 531 1.42 -4.49 24.97
CA ILE A 531 2.75 -4.01 24.54
C ILE A 531 3.86 -5.05 24.72
N ASP A 532 3.83 -5.84 25.81
CA ASP A 532 4.86 -6.86 26.04
C ASP A 532 4.83 -8.01 25.01
N ASP A 533 3.72 -8.16 24.27
CA ASP A 533 3.55 -9.15 23.20
C ASP A 533 3.59 -8.51 21.80
N PHE A 534 3.64 -7.17 21.75
CA PHE A 534 3.64 -6.39 20.53
C PHE A 534 5.06 -6.30 19.94
N ASN A 535 5.12 -6.38 18.61
CA ASN A 535 6.15 -5.77 17.78
C ASN A 535 5.56 -5.56 16.36
N PRO A 536 6.27 -4.90 15.43
CA PRO A 536 5.91 -4.80 14.00
C PRO A 536 5.39 -6.08 13.32
N PHE A 537 5.69 -7.27 13.84
CA PHE A 537 5.29 -8.57 13.28
C PHE A 537 4.10 -9.22 14.00
N ASN A 538 3.57 -8.59 15.06
CA ASN A 538 2.36 -9.01 15.76
C ASN A 538 1.59 -7.80 16.29
N THR A 539 0.64 -7.30 15.49
CA THR A 539 -0.18 -6.12 15.82
C THR A 539 -1.53 -6.48 16.45
N GLY A 540 -1.83 -7.77 16.65
CA GLY A 540 -3.12 -8.28 17.10
C GLY A 540 -4.02 -8.73 15.96
N LEU A 541 -5.28 -8.29 15.95
CA LEU A 541 -6.32 -8.78 15.03
C LEU A 541 -5.88 -8.76 13.56
N GLN A 542 -5.15 -7.72 13.14
CA GLN A 542 -4.66 -7.60 11.78
C GLN A 542 -3.72 -8.75 11.40
N THR A 543 -2.71 -9.06 12.23
CA THR A 543 -1.80 -10.19 12.02
C THR A 543 -2.52 -11.53 12.18
N GLU A 544 -3.35 -11.68 13.20
CA GLU A 544 -4.07 -12.93 13.51
C GLU A 544 -4.96 -13.39 12.35
N LEU A 545 -5.55 -12.45 11.61
CA LEU A 545 -6.39 -12.73 10.45
C LEU A 545 -5.60 -13.33 9.26
N ALA A 546 -4.33 -12.97 9.09
CA ALA A 546 -3.54 -13.29 7.89
C ALA A 546 -2.43 -14.33 8.11
N VAL A 547 -1.97 -14.54 9.36
CA VAL A 547 -0.79 -15.35 9.68
C VAL A 547 -0.83 -16.76 9.09
N VAL A 548 -2.00 -17.40 9.09
CA VAL A 548 -2.18 -18.76 8.56
C VAL A 548 -1.96 -18.80 7.04
N ASN A 549 -2.51 -17.85 6.30
CA ASN A 549 -2.33 -17.79 4.84
C ASN A 549 -0.87 -17.50 4.46
N ILE A 550 -0.19 -16.64 5.23
CA ILE A 550 1.25 -16.40 5.05
C ILE A 550 2.03 -17.69 5.31
N SER A 551 1.68 -18.43 6.35
CA SER A 551 2.29 -19.73 6.69
C SER A 551 2.13 -20.77 5.58
N GLU A 552 0.90 -20.95 5.07
CA GLU A 552 0.60 -21.85 3.95
C GLU A 552 1.40 -21.47 2.70
N HIS A 553 1.51 -20.17 2.41
CA HIS A 553 2.27 -19.68 1.28
C HIS A 553 3.77 -20.00 1.41
N VAL A 554 4.37 -19.78 2.59
CA VAL A 554 5.77 -20.14 2.84
C VAL A 554 5.97 -21.65 2.66
N GLY A 555 5.03 -22.48 3.16
CA GLY A 555 5.05 -23.94 2.94
C GLY A 555 4.98 -24.34 1.46
N PHE A 556 4.23 -23.62 0.64
CA PHE A 556 4.18 -23.79 -0.81
C PHE A 556 5.51 -23.45 -1.49
N VAL A 557 6.11 -22.30 -1.15
CA VAL A 557 7.40 -21.87 -1.73
C VAL A 557 8.51 -22.86 -1.40
N LEU A 558 8.52 -23.37 -0.17
CA LEU A 558 9.47 -24.40 0.30
C LEU A 558 9.25 -25.78 -0.34
N GLY A 559 8.21 -25.95 -1.15
CA GLY A 559 7.87 -27.22 -1.78
C GLY A 559 7.29 -28.25 -0.80
N ILE A 560 6.94 -27.84 0.42
CA ILE A 560 6.35 -28.73 1.42
C ILE A 560 4.88 -28.97 1.10
N SER A 561 4.18 -27.95 0.60
CA SER A 561 2.85 -28.06 0.03
C SER A 561 2.90 -28.00 -1.50
N PRO A 562 2.18 -28.88 -2.23
CA PRO A 562 2.03 -28.74 -3.68
C PRO A 562 1.14 -27.55 -4.06
N THR A 563 0.27 -27.09 -3.17
CA THR A 563 -0.72 -26.02 -3.39
C THR A 563 -0.36 -24.77 -2.60
N ASP A 564 -0.50 -23.62 -3.25
CA ASP A 564 -0.37 -22.31 -2.63
C ASP A 564 -1.58 -22.02 -1.71
N THR A 565 -1.46 -21.01 -0.85
CA THR A 565 -2.60 -20.52 -0.06
C THR A 565 -3.71 -20.00 -0.98
N ASN A 566 -4.97 -20.07 -0.54
CA ASN A 566 -6.11 -19.56 -1.30
C ASN A 566 -5.95 -18.06 -1.62
N ARG A 567 -6.58 -17.60 -2.70
CA ARG A 567 -6.76 -16.15 -2.95
C ARG A 567 -7.82 -15.60 -2.00
N GLY A 568 -7.38 -15.19 -0.83
CA GLY A 568 -8.18 -14.70 0.29
C GLY A 568 -7.38 -14.79 1.60
N CYS A 569 -6.93 -13.65 2.13
CA CYS A 569 -6.05 -13.58 3.30
C CYS A 569 -6.73 -13.78 4.66
N THR A 570 -7.97 -14.28 4.68
CA THR A 570 -8.67 -14.57 5.92
C THR A 570 -9.51 -15.83 5.76
N PHE A 571 -9.73 -16.52 6.88
CA PHE A 571 -10.62 -17.67 6.95
C PHE A 571 -12.03 -17.29 7.42
N LEU A 572 -12.46 -16.05 7.18
CA LEU A 572 -13.83 -15.65 7.50
C LEU A 572 -14.84 -16.51 6.72
N PRO A 573 -16.07 -16.70 7.27
CA PRO A 573 -17.13 -17.40 6.55
C PRO A 573 -17.39 -16.82 5.17
N SER A 574 -17.80 -17.71 4.25
CA SER A 574 -18.14 -17.29 2.90
C SER A 574 -19.39 -16.40 2.89
N THR A 575 -19.35 -15.32 2.10
CA THR A 575 -20.51 -14.45 1.84
C THR A 575 -21.46 -15.08 0.81
N GLY A 576 -21.02 -16.12 0.10
CA GLY A 576 -21.74 -16.69 -1.04
C GLY A 576 -21.79 -15.77 -2.28
N ALA A 577 -21.04 -14.65 -2.26
CA ALA A 577 -20.92 -13.79 -3.43
C ALA A 577 -20.27 -14.55 -4.61
N PRO A 578 -20.58 -14.20 -5.87
CA PRO A 578 -19.97 -14.83 -7.03
C PRO A 578 -18.44 -14.74 -6.96
N LEU A 579 -17.76 -15.82 -7.32
CA LEU A 579 -16.30 -15.86 -7.43
C LEU A 579 -15.90 -15.43 -8.85
N PRO A 580 -15.48 -14.17 -9.10
CA PRO A 580 -14.87 -13.83 -10.39
C PRO A 580 -13.56 -14.61 -10.59
N MET A 581 -13.06 -14.62 -11.83
CA MET A 581 -11.95 -15.48 -12.26
C MET A 581 -10.75 -15.40 -11.32
N GLY A 582 -10.31 -16.57 -10.84
CA GLY A 582 -9.10 -16.74 -10.04
C GLY A 582 -9.31 -16.73 -8.53
N ARG A 583 -10.52 -16.47 -8.01
CA ARG A 583 -10.81 -16.58 -6.57
C ARG A 583 -11.22 -17.98 -6.13
N ASP A 584 -10.67 -18.39 -4.99
CA ASP A 584 -10.97 -19.67 -4.34
C ASP A 584 -12.07 -19.55 -3.28
N VAL A 585 -12.20 -18.36 -2.68
CA VAL A 585 -13.16 -18.02 -1.63
C VAL A 585 -13.73 -16.61 -1.86
N SER A 586 -14.85 -16.29 -1.20
CA SER A 586 -15.34 -14.91 -1.07
C SER A 586 -15.80 -14.70 0.35
N ASN A 587 -15.16 -13.75 1.04
CA ASN A 587 -15.52 -13.31 2.38
C ASN A 587 -15.32 -11.78 2.46
N ARG A 588 -15.68 -11.17 3.59
CA ARG A 588 -15.69 -9.70 3.70
C ARG A 588 -14.30 -9.07 3.79
N LEU A 589 -13.25 -9.84 4.12
CA LEU A 589 -11.88 -9.36 4.35
C LEU A 589 -10.87 -10.14 3.50
N MET A 590 -11.06 -10.17 2.17
CA MET A 590 -10.25 -11.01 1.26
C MET A 590 -8.76 -10.63 1.18
N ASN A 591 -8.36 -9.46 1.64
CA ASN A 591 -6.96 -9.08 1.79
C ASN A 591 -6.64 -8.60 3.22
N GLY A 592 -7.44 -8.99 4.21
CA GLY A 592 -7.27 -8.59 5.61
C GLY A 592 -7.87 -7.21 5.92
N ILE A 593 -7.37 -6.60 6.99
CA ILE A 593 -7.78 -5.26 7.47
C ILE A 593 -6.60 -4.29 7.47
N GLN A 594 -6.89 -2.99 7.49
CA GLN A 594 -5.88 -1.97 7.77
C GLN A 594 -6.22 -1.16 9.03
N ILE A 595 -5.18 -0.76 9.76
CA ILE A 595 -5.32 -0.13 11.09
C ILE A 595 -4.73 1.29 11.15
N PHE A 596 -4.71 1.98 10.01
CA PHE A 596 -4.38 3.40 9.93
C PHE A 596 -5.34 4.15 8.98
N PRO A 597 -5.54 5.47 9.17
CA PRO A 597 -6.62 6.23 8.55
C PRO A 597 -6.65 6.20 7.02
N GLY A 598 -7.82 6.43 6.43
CA GLY A 598 -8.01 6.52 4.98
C GLY A 598 -9.27 5.87 4.41
N SER A 599 -10.30 5.58 5.21
CA SER A 599 -11.55 5.02 4.71
C SER A 599 -12.78 5.47 5.49
N VAL A 600 -13.93 5.40 4.83
CA VAL A 600 -15.24 5.58 5.45
C VAL A 600 -16.28 4.61 4.86
N PRO A 601 -17.28 4.19 5.65
CA PRO A 601 -18.39 3.38 5.17
C PRO A 601 -19.38 4.21 4.35
N ILE A 602 -20.01 3.58 3.36
CA ILE A 602 -20.98 4.19 2.44
C ILE A 602 -22.40 3.82 2.87
N TYR A 603 -23.26 4.82 3.04
CA TYR A 603 -24.63 4.64 3.51
C TYR A 603 -25.67 5.11 2.48
N ARG A 604 -26.84 4.48 2.52
CA ARG A 604 -28.07 4.95 1.90
C ARG A 604 -29.15 5.05 2.96
N GLY A 605 -29.45 6.28 3.37
CA GLY A 605 -30.20 6.51 4.61
C GLY A 605 -29.39 6.00 5.80
N ASP A 606 -29.94 5.05 6.53
CA ASP A 606 -29.33 4.35 7.67
C ASP A 606 -28.77 2.95 7.31
N GLN A 607 -28.97 2.48 6.08
CA GLN A 607 -28.45 1.20 5.61
C GLN A 607 -27.02 1.34 5.08
N LEU A 608 -26.08 0.58 5.64
CA LEU A 608 -24.75 0.38 5.08
C LEU A 608 -24.85 -0.35 3.73
N ILE A 609 -24.14 0.14 2.71
CA ILE A 609 -24.13 -0.45 1.36
C ILE A 609 -22.73 -0.60 0.74
N GLY A 610 -21.66 -0.34 1.51
CA GLY A 610 -20.29 -0.52 1.05
C GLY A 610 -19.26 0.30 1.82
N GLY A 611 -18.06 0.42 1.26
CA GLY A 611 -16.97 1.22 1.81
C GLY A 611 -16.08 1.82 0.73
N ILE A 612 -15.48 2.97 1.02
CA ILE A 612 -14.44 3.61 0.20
C ILE A 612 -13.15 3.70 1.01
N GLY A 613 -12.02 3.36 0.38
CA GLY A 613 -10.69 3.45 0.97
C GLY A 613 -9.71 4.14 0.03
N VAL A 614 -8.75 4.85 0.61
CA VAL A 614 -7.74 5.67 -0.07
C VAL A 614 -6.37 5.41 0.56
N SER A 615 -5.33 5.28 -0.27
CA SER A 615 -3.97 5.13 0.24
C SER A 615 -2.92 5.64 -0.75
N GLY A 616 -1.92 6.38 -0.24
CA GLY A 616 -0.68 6.62 -0.98
C GLY A 616 0.20 7.76 -0.45
N ASP A 617 -0.39 8.86 0.02
CA ASP A 617 0.37 10.07 0.35
C ASP A 617 0.47 10.29 1.86
N GLY A 618 -0.61 10.74 2.51
CA GLY A 618 -0.63 10.93 3.95
C GLY A 618 -1.94 10.47 4.54
N ILE A 619 -1.91 9.97 5.77
CA ILE A 619 -3.10 9.39 6.42
C ILE A 619 -4.25 10.39 6.58
N ASP A 620 -3.95 11.68 6.77
CA ASP A 620 -4.97 12.73 6.82
C ASP A 620 -5.49 13.11 5.42
N GLN A 621 -4.61 13.10 4.40
CA GLN A 621 -5.03 13.26 3.00
C GLN A 621 -5.95 12.11 2.58
N ASP A 622 -5.62 10.87 2.94
CA ASP A 622 -6.41 9.68 2.63
C ASP A 622 -7.81 9.76 3.27
N ASP A 623 -7.90 10.16 4.55
CA ASP A 623 -9.16 10.41 5.24
C ASP A 623 -9.99 11.48 4.54
N MET A 624 -9.35 12.61 4.21
CA MET A 624 -10.04 13.70 3.55
C MET A 624 -10.56 13.29 2.16
N ILE A 625 -9.76 12.58 1.37
CA ILE A 625 -10.12 12.17 0.01
C ILE A 625 -11.28 11.17 0.04
N SER A 626 -11.23 10.17 0.94
CA SER A 626 -12.31 9.19 1.09
C SER A 626 -13.61 9.86 1.56
N PHE A 627 -13.54 10.68 2.60
CA PHE A 627 -14.71 11.33 3.21
C PHE A 627 -15.34 12.41 2.34
N LEU A 628 -14.54 13.30 1.75
CA LEU A 628 -15.04 14.37 0.87
C LEU A 628 -15.44 13.83 -0.50
N GLY A 629 -14.76 12.80 -1.01
CA GLY A 629 -15.18 12.11 -2.23
C GLY A 629 -16.58 11.54 -2.09
N LEU A 630 -16.85 10.83 -0.98
CA LEU A 630 -18.17 10.31 -0.67
C LEU A 630 -19.20 11.42 -0.44
N HIS A 631 -18.86 12.47 0.30
CA HIS A 631 -19.74 13.61 0.52
C HIS A 631 -20.16 14.27 -0.81
N ASN A 632 -19.21 14.58 -1.69
CA ASN A 632 -19.47 15.23 -2.97
C ASN A 632 -20.27 14.34 -3.92
N ALA A 633 -19.97 13.04 -3.95
CA ALA A 633 -20.77 12.08 -4.70
C ALA A 633 -22.21 12.03 -4.18
N GLY A 634 -22.40 12.05 -2.86
CA GLY A 634 -23.72 12.11 -2.24
C GLY A 634 -24.51 13.37 -2.59
N LEU A 635 -23.87 14.54 -2.60
CA LEU A 635 -24.50 15.79 -3.05
C LEU A 635 -24.90 15.74 -4.53
N LYS A 636 -24.08 15.11 -5.37
CA LYS A 636 -24.30 15.02 -6.82
C LYS A 636 -25.39 14.03 -7.20
N LEU A 637 -25.46 12.89 -6.50
CA LEU A 637 -26.36 11.78 -6.80
C LEU A 637 -27.67 11.85 -6.02
N GLY A 638 -27.63 12.29 -4.75
CA GLY A 638 -28.77 12.27 -3.84
C GLY A 638 -29.18 10.88 -3.34
N THR A 639 -28.39 9.84 -3.62
CA THR A 639 -28.74 8.42 -3.36
C THR A 639 -27.81 7.69 -2.39
N ILE A 640 -26.64 8.25 -2.11
CA ILE A 640 -25.63 7.72 -1.17
C ILE A 640 -25.12 8.88 -0.30
N ASN A 641 -24.55 8.56 0.86
CA ASN A 641 -23.99 9.55 1.77
C ASN A 641 -22.92 8.93 2.68
N ASN A 642 -22.19 9.79 3.40
CA ASN A 642 -21.47 9.39 4.61
C ASN A 642 -22.44 8.80 5.65
N ALA A 643 -21.89 8.03 6.59
CA ALA A 643 -22.64 7.56 7.74
C ALA A 643 -23.36 8.71 8.49
N PRO A 644 -24.60 8.49 8.98
CA PRO A 644 -25.29 9.45 9.82
C PRO A 644 -24.47 9.85 11.07
N PRO A 645 -24.33 11.15 11.40
CA PRO A 645 -23.47 11.62 12.50
C PRO A 645 -23.76 11.03 13.89
N GLU A 646 -24.95 10.50 14.10
CA GLU A 646 -25.42 9.90 15.34
C GLU A 646 -24.94 8.47 15.55
N ILE A 647 -24.54 7.76 14.49
CA ILE A 647 -24.00 6.40 14.59
C ILE A 647 -22.49 6.32 14.36
N ARG A 648 -21.83 7.43 13.96
CA ARG A 648 -20.37 7.45 13.75
C ARG A 648 -19.62 7.07 15.03
N ALA A 649 -18.51 6.37 14.86
CA ALA A 649 -17.73 5.82 15.98
C ALA A 649 -17.15 6.91 16.91
N ASP A 650 -17.08 8.18 16.50
CA ASP A 650 -16.74 9.31 17.40
C ASP A 650 -17.82 9.61 18.45
N ARG A 651 -18.97 8.92 18.39
CA ARG A 651 -19.98 8.85 19.46
C ARG A 651 -19.67 7.84 20.55
N ILE A 652 -18.76 6.90 20.30
CA ILE A 652 -18.33 5.91 21.28
C ILE A 652 -17.45 6.60 22.32
N VAL A 653 -17.79 6.40 23.60
CA VAL A 653 -17.04 6.93 24.75
C VAL A 653 -16.49 5.75 25.53
N VAL A 654 -15.17 5.63 25.60
CA VAL A 654 -14.47 4.63 26.39
C VAL A 654 -14.14 5.21 27.76
N GLN A 655 -14.50 4.48 28.82
CA GLN A 655 -14.12 4.83 30.18
C GLN A 655 -12.69 4.34 30.45
N LEU A 656 -11.79 5.26 30.81
CA LEU A 656 -10.43 4.94 31.20
C LEU A 656 -10.17 5.48 32.60
N ASN A 657 -10.09 4.60 33.59
CA ASN A 657 -9.88 4.94 34.99
C ASN A 657 -10.84 6.06 35.44
N ASP A 658 -10.33 7.29 35.59
CA ASP A 658 -11.03 8.49 36.08
C ASP A 658 -11.50 9.45 34.97
N ARG A 659 -11.36 9.10 33.68
CA ARG A 659 -11.74 9.96 32.54
C ARG A 659 -12.44 9.22 31.41
N GLN A 660 -12.98 10.00 30.47
CA GLN A 660 -13.65 9.53 29.27
C GLN A 660 -12.87 9.93 28.02
N VAL A 661 -12.72 8.98 27.09
CA VAL A 661 -12.10 9.23 25.78
C VAL A 661 -13.07 8.87 24.67
N ARG A 662 -13.13 9.73 23.64
CA ARG A 662 -13.88 9.45 22.42
C ARG A 662 -12.96 8.92 21.34
N LEU A 663 -13.47 8.00 20.53
CA LEU A 663 -12.79 7.62 19.30
C LEU A 663 -12.80 8.79 18.31
N ARG A 664 -11.88 8.75 17.34
CA ARG A 664 -11.85 9.70 16.23
C ARG A 664 -12.48 9.06 15.01
N TYR A 665 -13.18 9.83 14.18
CA TYR A 665 -13.82 9.31 12.95
C TYR A 665 -13.03 9.65 11.68
N VAL A 666 -12.80 10.94 11.41
CA VAL A 666 -11.96 11.41 10.29
C VAL A 666 -11.16 12.63 10.73
N ASN A 667 -9.98 12.81 10.13
CA ASN A 667 -9.19 14.04 10.27
C ASN A 667 -8.80 14.57 8.90
N CYS A 668 -8.88 15.88 8.71
CA CYS A 668 -8.53 16.50 7.44
C CYS A 668 -7.38 17.49 7.64
N PRO A 669 -6.40 17.54 6.72
CA PRO A 669 -5.21 18.35 6.90
C PRO A 669 -5.54 19.85 6.99
N PHE A 670 -4.65 20.61 7.63
CA PHE A 670 -4.68 22.06 7.56
C PHE A 670 -4.30 22.54 6.15
N THR A 671 -5.00 23.57 5.66
CA THR A 671 -4.82 24.16 4.32
C THR A 671 -4.81 23.10 3.22
N PRO A 672 -5.72 22.13 3.15
CA PRO A 672 -5.45 20.86 2.50
C PRO A 672 -5.34 20.90 0.97
N PHE A 673 -5.59 22.04 0.32
CA PHE A 673 -5.61 22.15 -1.14
C PHE A 673 -4.46 23.00 -1.69
N VAL A 674 -3.86 22.58 -2.80
CA VAL A 674 -2.72 23.26 -3.46
C VAL A 674 -3.08 24.69 -3.91
N ASP A 675 -4.28 24.87 -4.46
CA ASP A 675 -4.72 26.12 -5.09
C ASP A 675 -5.75 26.89 -4.23
N SER A 676 -5.87 26.57 -2.94
CA SER A 676 -6.88 27.15 -2.05
C SER A 676 -6.41 27.23 -0.60
N SER A 677 -6.82 28.29 0.09
CA SER A 677 -6.54 28.51 1.52
C SER A 677 -7.66 28.03 2.44
N GLN A 678 -8.65 27.30 1.93
CA GLN A 678 -9.75 26.76 2.72
C GLN A 678 -9.23 25.91 3.90
N GLN A 679 -9.96 25.94 5.00
CA GLN A 679 -9.65 25.22 6.25
C GLN A 679 -10.88 24.44 6.71
N ASN A 680 -10.68 23.48 7.61
CA ASN A 680 -11.76 22.72 8.24
C ASN A 680 -12.75 22.13 7.23
N VAL A 681 -12.23 21.66 6.09
CA VAL A 681 -13.03 21.30 4.91
C VAL A 681 -13.99 20.12 5.13
N CYS A 682 -13.77 19.37 6.20
CA CYS A 682 -14.60 18.23 6.62
C CYS A 682 -15.60 18.58 7.73
N GLN A 683 -15.51 19.78 8.32
CA GLN A 683 -16.40 20.19 9.40
C GLN A 683 -17.85 20.35 8.89
N GLY A 684 -18.79 19.77 9.62
CA GLY A 684 -20.23 19.86 9.32
C GLY A 684 -20.71 18.95 8.19
N LYS A 685 -19.91 17.96 7.78
CA LYS A 685 -20.23 16.99 6.73
C LYS A 685 -20.42 15.58 7.26
#